data_AF-A0A239AHY4-F1
#
_entry.id   AF-A0A239AHY4-F1
#
_cell.length_a   1.000
_cell.length_b   1.000
_cell.length_c   1.000
_cell.angle_alpha   90.00
_cell.angle_beta   90.00
_cell.angle_gamma   90.00
#
_symmetry.space_group_name_H-M   'P 1'
#
loop_
_entity.id
_entity.type
_entity.pdbx_description
1 polymer ?
#
loop_
_entity_poly.entity_id
_entity_poly.type
_entity_poly.pdbx_seq_one_letter_code
_entity_poly.pdbx_strand_id
1 'polypeptide(L)'
;MINTNKFQNKSKKLIAPGNQNPSSESVMNDVFFTSDDEWDKIKSSGKFDYIVIGTGFCGLAFIERVFQNDKNAKILVLERGSFFLPEHFQNLPESFKRTLGGLSETFPWTISKKTTEGEYIKWQAGSVPFFGGRSSVWSGWCPRPTKDEMINWPKELIENANKYYSSAEKLLNVIDADQIKSTNKNKPIYGTLQDEIQSRLKNEIDKVKGLTRIIPAPLAVKEPEIGDIDFSKFSTQSKFLEIISDYKDKISVVVNCVVQKIDEKNGLPITIQTSKGNVSVNKAKIVLAMGALPPTTLIRNSFPALNNIGERFTSHFISSIYARIPRKDFHFSSNLSNLEIGAFYIAGVDENRGQEGQFHIQMTALADRNPQKNSKTALMNMPDVVATASLEQLETSKDYIVFVCASLGEIDFKNSNNWFRKNQDSDLTLNSTLQVVTNENDEKVWDSMDIATFNCIEKILSPNGKMNVEYWHNNQGWQNKRPEKKDYRAPLVVHDASTLCITNDDQSVVSLKYELSGVKNIYVTGASLWPTGASWNPTLTMVALSQHLADILTNQKLEKMKTLQNLYVNITSQEILKVAQSLTTQSISGAPSNMIEFEEKIEEYFGVKKAVTVCSGTVSIYCALLALGIGEGDEVILNPASVIMSGLPIAQIGAKAVFVDTPQKSSFGFDLDHLKKVVTNKTKAVIAVPMWGYPIDIESIVNFCQKRNISVIEDVSQSHGTKWNHKLLGTYGEIGCLSTQQRKLISTGEGGLVITSNIALANKIKTIKWYGLEPDGSAIGNHKGLNFKINSTSVALGVTQLAKLEDKINLRREVAEEIRSGLTKLTWFKEIEYPKHSRQNYYSLVFRIVDSDYDADKFGKYLSDKGIISDPYRYNYTPLYNYPIFSNSNKDCPNAEKMMKELFTLPCHEGMDSDDIKRVILAVKEFKK
;
A
#
# COMPACT_ATOMS: atom_id res chain seq x y z
N MET A 1 60.05 -25.16 5.44
CA MET A 1 61.14 -24.35 4.87
C MET A 1 61.49 -24.88 3.50
N ILE A 2 61.00 -24.26 2.41
CA ILE A 2 61.60 -24.39 1.07
C ILE A 2 61.58 -22.99 0.44
N ASN A 3 62.69 -22.68 -0.21
CA ASN A 3 63.32 -21.38 -0.37
C ASN A 3 62.83 -20.66 -1.64
N THR A 4 62.23 -19.48 -1.48
CA THR A 4 61.82 -18.58 -2.58
C THR A 4 63.01 -17.75 -3.04
N ASN A 5 63.79 -18.24 -3.99
CA ASN A 5 64.71 -17.40 -4.78
C ASN A 5 65.32 -18.21 -5.93
N LYS A 6 64.62 -18.30 -7.08
CA LYS A 6 65.23 -18.60 -8.39
C LYS A 6 64.26 -18.58 -9.57
N PHE A 7 63.46 -17.53 -9.75
CA PHE A 7 62.87 -17.25 -11.07
C PHE A 7 62.68 -15.75 -11.27
N GLN A 8 63.78 -15.05 -11.55
CA GLN A 8 63.75 -13.78 -12.27
C GLN A 8 64.53 -13.92 -13.57
N ASN A 9 63.92 -13.39 -14.63
CA ASN A 9 64.46 -13.08 -15.95
C ASN A 9 64.67 -14.22 -16.95
N LYS A 10 63.60 -14.50 -17.71
CA LYS A 10 63.63 -14.39 -19.19
C LYS A 10 62.26 -13.98 -19.72
N SER A 11 62.26 -12.82 -20.36
CA SER A 11 61.14 -12.11 -20.97
C SER A 11 60.52 -12.89 -22.13
N LYS A 12 59.31 -13.40 -21.93
CA LYS A 12 58.26 -13.40 -22.95
C LYS A 12 57.11 -12.61 -22.36
N LYS A 13 56.81 -11.43 -22.92
CA LYS A 13 55.57 -10.70 -22.65
C LYS A 13 54.41 -11.63 -23.03
N LEU A 14 53.88 -12.37 -22.06
CA LEU A 14 52.48 -12.73 -22.10
C LEU A 14 51.73 -11.41 -22.11
N ILE A 15 51.13 -11.08 -23.25
CA ILE A 15 50.16 -9.99 -23.32
C ILE A 15 49.05 -10.41 -22.35
N ALA A 16 49.00 -9.78 -21.18
CA ALA A 16 47.80 -9.86 -20.36
C ALA A 16 46.65 -9.39 -21.25
N PRO A 17 45.59 -10.19 -21.46
CA PRO A 17 44.45 -9.75 -22.25
C PRO A 17 43.99 -8.40 -21.68
N GLY A 18 43.85 -7.40 -22.56
CA GLY A 18 43.33 -6.09 -22.16
C GLY A 18 41.91 -6.23 -21.60
N ASN A 19 41.44 -5.22 -20.88
CA ASN A 19 40.07 -5.19 -20.36
C ASN A 19 39.08 -5.42 -21.53
N GLN A 20 38.25 -6.47 -21.43
CA GLN A 20 37.20 -6.72 -22.40
C GLN A 20 36.23 -5.54 -22.41
N ASN A 21 35.95 -5.02 -23.61
CA ASN A 21 34.95 -3.98 -23.85
C ASN A 21 34.02 -4.39 -25.00
N PRO A 22 32.69 -4.38 -24.80
CA PRO A 22 32.02 -4.12 -23.52
C PRO A 22 32.30 -5.23 -22.50
N SER A 23 32.43 -4.87 -21.22
CA SER A 23 32.49 -5.85 -20.13
C SER A 23 31.12 -6.48 -19.93
N SER A 24 31.05 -7.69 -19.37
CA SER A 24 29.77 -8.31 -19.04
C SER A 24 28.92 -7.46 -18.08
N GLU A 25 29.56 -6.68 -17.21
CA GLU A 25 28.87 -5.70 -16.36
C GLU A 25 28.23 -4.60 -17.19
N SER A 26 28.96 -3.99 -18.13
CA SER A 26 28.39 -2.94 -18.99
C SER A 26 27.22 -3.44 -19.83
N VAL A 27 27.29 -4.66 -20.38
CA VAL A 27 26.19 -5.27 -21.12
C VAL A 27 24.96 -5.48 -20.23
N MET A 28 25.16 -6.00 -19.00
CA MET A 28 24.05 -6.20 -18.07
C MET A 28 23.44 -4.88 -17.59
N ASN A 29 24.27 -3.85 -17.41
CA ASN A 29 23.80 -2.52 -17.05
C ASN A 29 22.93 -1.93 -18.16
N ASP A 30 23.35 -2.03 -19.42
CA ASP A 30 22.57 -1.49 -20.55
C ASP A 30 21.23 -2.20 -20.76
N VAL A 31 21.15 -3.50 -20.42
CA VAL A 31 19.94 -4.30 -20.66
C VAL A 31 18.98 -4.25 -19.47
N PHE A 32 19.49 -4.46 -18.25
CA PHE A 32 18.69 -4.71 -17.05
C PHE A 32 18.96 -3.76 -15.88
N PHE A 33 20.09 -3.05 -15.82
CA PHE A 33 20.40 -2.19 -14.67
C PHE A 33 20.55 -0.74 -15.10
N THR A 34 21.16 0.08 -14.24
CA THR A 34 21.41 1.49 -14.52
C THR A 34 22.78 1.62 -15.17
N SER A 35 22.83 2.19 -16.38
CA SER A 35 24.08 2.57 -17.05
C SER A 35 24.82 3.69 -16.32
N ASP A 36 26.11 3.88 -16.59
CA ASP A 36 26.90 4.95 -15.95
C ASP A 36 26.35 6.36 -16.28
N ASP A 37 25.89 6.57 -17.52
CA ASP A 37 25.25 7.83 -17.96
C ASP A 37 23.93 8.11 -17.23
N GLU A 38 23.12 7.08 -17.01
CA GLU A 38 21.88 7.21 -16.22
C GLU A 38 22.19 7.45 -14.75
N TRP A 39 23.23 6.82 -14.21
CA TRP A 39 23.66 7.02 -12.84
C TRP A 39 24.11 8.46 -12.57
N ASP A 40 24.84 9.09 -13.49
CA ASP A 40 25.22 10.51 -13.40
C ASP A 40 23.99 11.44 -13.39
N LYS A 41 22.95 11.11 -14.18
CA LYS A 41 21.66 11.81 -14.15
C LYS A 41 20.93 11.61 -12.83
N ILE A 42 20.94 10.39 -12.28
CA ILE A 42 20.30 10.05 -11.00
C ILE A 42 20.93 10.85 -9.86
N LYS A 43 22.27 10.91 -9.79
CA LYS A 43 22.98 11.69 -8.77
C LYS A 43 22.63 13.18 -8.79
N SER A 44 22.39 13.75 -9.98
CA SER A 44 22.14 15.18 -10.18
C SER A 44 20.65 15.58 -10.11
N SER A 45 19.71 14.69 -10.42
CA SER A 45 18.29 15.04 -10.62
C SER A 45 17.27 14.10 -9.96
N GLY A 46 17.69 12.92 -9.49
CA GLY A 46 16.81 11.80 -9.14
C GLY A 46 15.83 12.11 -7.99
N LYS A 47 14.54 12.19 -8.32
CA LYS A 47 13.44 12.21 -7.34
C LYS A 47 12.81 10.81 -7.28
N PHE A 48 13.08 10.10 -6.21
CA PHE A 48 12.48 8.79 -5.92
C PHE A 48 11.49 8.90 -4.77
N ASP A 49 10.48 8.02 -4.79
CA ASP A 49 9.61 7.80 -3.63
C ASP A 49 10.32 6.94 -2.58
N TYR A 50 11.10 5.96 -3.05
CA TYR A 50 11.80 4.97 -2.22
C TYR A 50 13.25 4.78 -2.65
N ILE A 51 14.15 4.64 -1.69
CA ILE A 51 15.53 4.16 -1.90
C ILE A 51 15.69 2.86 -1.10
N VAL A 52 15.83 1.74 -1.80
CA VAL A 52 15.97 0.41 -1.21
C VAL A 52 17.44 -0.01 -1.29
N ILE A 53 18.02 -0.43 -0.17
CA ILE A 53 19.41 -0.88 -0.11
C ILE A 53 19.42 -2.40 0.10
N GLY A 54 19.86 -3.14 -0.92
CA GLY A 54 19.89 -4.60 -0.97
C GLY A 54 18.76 -5.24 -1.78
N THR A 55 19.10 -6.30 -2.51
CA THR A 55 18.21 -7.02 -3.46
C THR A 55 17.82 -8.43 -3.02
N GLY A 56 18.03 -8.78 -1.76
CA GLY A 56 17.58 -10.07 -1.20
C GLY A 56 16.05 -10.21 -1.17
N PHE A 57 15.55 -11.34 -0.64
CA PHE A 57 14.11 -11.63 -0.58
C PHE A 57 13.27 -10.54 0.12
N CYS A 58 13.81 -9.85 1.14
CA CYS A 58 13.12 -8.71 1.76
C CYS A 58 12.99 -7.51 0.82
N GLY A 59 14.06 -7.20 0.07
CA GLY A 59 14.07 -6.13 -0.92
C GLY A 59 13.09 -6.43 -2.05
N LEU A 60 13.11 -7.66 -2.56
CA LEU A 60 12.15 -8.16 -3.54
C LEU A 60 10.71 -8.01 -3.04
N ALA A 61 10.42 -8.54 -1.85
CA ALA A 61 9.09 -8.51 -1.24
C ALA A 61 8.56 -7.10 -1.03
N PHE A 62 9.42 -6.19 -0.56
CA PHE A 62 9.06 -4.79 -0.39
C PHE A 62 8.74 -4.13 -1.73
N ILE A 63 9.62 -4.27 -2.73
CA ILE A 63 9.51 -3.60 -4.03
C ILE A 63 8.29 -4.11 -4.82
N GLU A 64 8.11 -5.43 -4.89
CA GLU A 64 6.95 -6.03 -5.56
C GLU A 64 5.65 -5.52 -4.94
N ARG A 65 5.58 -5.50 -3.61
CA ARG A 65 4.39 -5.04 -2.89
C ARG A 65 4.13 -3.55 -3.07
N VAL A 66 5.17 -2.72 -3.10
CA VAL A 66 5.03 -1.29 -3.45
C VAL A 66 4.40 -1.14 -4.83
N PHE A 67 4.87 -1.87 -5.85
CA PHE A 67 4.30 -1.77 -7.20
C PHE A 67 2.89 -2.35 -7.33
N GLN A 68 2.53 -3.36 -6.53
CA GLN A 68 1.16 -3.85 -6.43
C GLN A 68 0.20 -2.76 -5.92
N ASN A 69 0.64 -1.95 -4.95
CA ASN A 69 -0.17 -0.90 -4.32
C ASN A 69 -0.12 0.44 -5.08
N ASP A 70 1.03 0.79 -5.64
CA ASP A 70 1.30 2.02 -6.37
C ASP A 70 2.20 1.75 -7.58
N LYS A 71 1.55 1.46 -8.71
CA LYS A 71 2.24 1.20 -9.98
C LYS A 71 3.08 2.39 -10.47
N ASN A 72 2.91 3.59 -9.92
CA ASN A 72 3.62 4.80 -10.33
C ASN A 72 4.77 5.20 -9.39
N ALA A 73 5.02 4.42 -8.35
CA ALA A 73 6.15 4.65 -7.45
C ALA A 73 7.48 4.65 -8.22
N LYS A 74 8.38 5.58 -7.89
CA LYS A 74 9.76 5.60 -8.38
C LYS A 74 10.71 5.05 -7.32
N ILE A 75 11.46 4.01 -7.67
CA ILE A 75 12.32 3.27 -6.73
C ILE A 75 13.77 3.29 -7.22
N LEU A 76 14.68 3.70 -6.35
CA LEU A 76 16.13 3.50 -6.53
C LEU A 76 16.55 2.29 -5.70
N VAL A 77 17.25 1.34 -6.32
CA VAL A 77 17.81 0.18 -5.63
C VAL A 77 19.33 0.26 -5.68
N LEU A 78 19.96 0.20 -4.51
CA LEU A 78 21.41 0.19 -4.35
C LEU A 78 21.86 -1.21 -3.93
N GLU A 79 22.60 -1.89 -4.80
CA GLU A 79 23.11 -3.24 -4.57
C GLU A 79 24.63 -3.24 -4.50
N ARG A 80 25.17 -3.80 -3.41
CA ARG A 80 26.61 -3.90 -3.18
C ARG A 80 27.28 -4.87 -4.15
N GLY A 81 26.62 -5.98 -4.45
CA GLY A 81 27.15 -7.06 -5.26
C GLY A 81 27.05 -6.83 -6.76
N SER A 82 27.80 -7.63 -7.52
CA SER A 82 27.69 -7.68 -8.98
C SER A 82 26.52 -8.57 -9.41
N PHE A 83 26.17 -8.52 -10.71
CA PHE A 83 25.18 -9.46 -11.28
C PHE A 83 25.72 -10.87 -11.47
N PHE A 84 27.02 -10.99 -11.77
CA PHE A 84 27.63 -12.28 -12.12
C PHE A 84 27.36 -13.27 -11.00
N LEU A 85 26.95 -14.49 -11.35
CA LEU A 85 26.50 -15.52 -10.42
C LEU A 85 27.70 -16.20 -9.76
N PRO A 86 28.10 -15.88 -8.52
CA PRO A 86 28.51 -16.94 -7.63
C PRO A 86 27.22 -17.70 -7.27
N GLU A 87 27.14 -18.98 -7.61
CA GLU A 87 26.29 -19.86 -6.80
C GLU A 87 26.66 -19.63 -5.33
N HIS A 88 25.71 -19.80 -4.40
CA HIS A 88 25.98 -19.71 -2.96
C HIS A 88 27.34 -20.37 -2.66
N PHE A 89 28.21 -19.81 -1.82
CA PHE A 89 29.55 -20.40 -1.59
C PHE A 89 29.49 -21.90 -1.25
N GLN A 90 28.41 -22.33 -0.59
CA GLN A 90 28.11 -23.72 -0.26
C GLN A 90 27.63 -24.58 -1.45
N ASN A 91 27.04 -23.97 -2.48
CA ASN A 91 26.53 -24.62 -3.69
C ASN A 91 27.57 -24.75 -4.82
N LEU A 92 28.72 -24.05 -4.73
CA LEU A 92 29.76 -24.13 -5.75
C LEU A 92 30.36 -25.54 -5.84
N PRO A 93 30.54 -26.11 -7.05
CA PRO A 93 31.33 -27.32 -7.22
C PRO A 93 32.75 -27.13 -6.66
N GLU A 94 33.34 -28.19 -6.14
CA GLU A 94 34.64 -28.13 -5.43
C GLU A 94 35.76 -27.46 -6.24
N SER A 95 35.72 -27.56 -7.57
CA SER A 95 36.64 -26.89 -8.49
C SER A 95 36.54 -25.36 -8.45
N PHE A 96 35.36 -24.80 -8.22
CA PHE A 96 35.11 -23.35 -8.18
C PHE A 96 35.37 -22.74 -6.80
N LYS A 97 35.30 -23.54 -5.72
CA LYS A 97 35.67 -23.08 -4.38
C LYS A 97 37.13 -22.64 -4.30
N ARG A 98 38.02 -23.28 -5.08
CA ARG A 98 39.45 -22.95 -5.15
C ARG A 98 39.77 -21.71 -5.98
N THR A 99 38.88 -21.29 -6.89
CA THR A 99 39.04 -20.07 -7.70
C THR A 99 38.65 -18.79 -6.97
N LEU A 100 37.93 -18.88 -5.84
CA LEU A 100 37.52 -17.72 -5.03
C LEU A 100 38.53 -17.32 -3.95
N GLY A 101 39.72 -17.93 -3.90
CA GLY A 101 40.83 -17.48 -3.05
C GLY A 101 40.86 -17.97 -1.60
N GLY A 102 39.91 -18.79 -1.11
CA GLY A 102 40.01 -19.39 0.23
C GLY A 102 38.68 -19.79 0.89
N LEU A 103 38.76 -20.22 2.16
CA LEU A 103 37.59 -20.36 3.06
C LEU A 103 36.92 -18.99 3.18
N SER A 104 35.60 -18.93 2.96
CA SER A 104 34.73 -17.77 3.21
C SER A 104 35.34 -16.80 4.22
N GLU A 105 35.80 -15.63 3.78
CA GLU A 105 36.25 -14.58 4.69
C GLU A 105 35.00 -13.92 5.30
N THR A 106 35.00 -13.65 6.61
CA THR A 106 33.92 -12.91 7.27
C THR A 106 33.90 -11.54 6.66
N PHE A 107 32.89 -11.32 5.84
CA PHE A 107 32.71 -10.10 5.10
C PHE A 107 31.25 -9.70 5.25
N PRO A 108 30.95 -8.47 5.70
CA PRO A 108 31.85 -7.35 6.03
C PRO A 108 32.18 -7.13 7.55
N TRP A 109 32.68 -8.12 8.30
CA TRP A 109 33.00 -7.94 9.72
C TRP A 109 34.12 -8.86 10.20
N THR A 110 34.67 -8.59 11.38
CA THR A 110 35.65 -9.46 12.03
C THR A 110 35.02 -10.26 13.17
N ILE A 111 35.62 -11.41 13.51
CA ILE A 111 35.21 -12.22 14.65
C ILE A 111 36.12 -11.92 15.84
N SER A 112 35.55 -11.78 17.04
CA SER A 112 36.32 -11.48 18.25
C SER A 112 37.22 -12.65 18.66
N LYS A 113 38.35 -12.32 19.30
CA LYS A 113 39.27 -13.33 19.87
C LYS A 113 38.54 -14.33 20.79
N LYS A 114 37.62 -13.83 21.62
CA LYS A 114 36.82 -14.65 22.56
C LYS A 114 35.97 -15.69 21.82
N THR A 115 35.46 -15.35 20.64
CA THR A 115 34.71 -16.29 19.79
C THR A 115 35.66 -17.32 19.19
N THR A 116 36.77 -16.89 18.58
CA THR A 116 37.72 -17.83 17.94
C THR A 116 38.37 -18.82 18.91
N GLU A 117 38.47 -18.46 20.18
CA GLU A 117 39.01 -19.29 21.27
C GLU A 117 37.91 -20.07 22.03
N GLY A 118 36.64 -19.92 21.66
CA GLY A 118 35.51 -20.63 22.28
C GLY A 118 35.61 -22.15 22.11
N GLU A 119 34.96 -22.90 23.01
CA GLU A 119 35.02 -24.37 23.00
C GLU A 119 34.39 -24.96 21.72
N TYR A 120 33.13 -24.58 21.45
CA TYR A 120 32.36 -25.08 20.30
C TYR A 120 32.24 -24.05 19.17
N ILE A 121 31.63 -22.89 19.42
CA ILE A 121 31.46 -21.84 18.40
C ILE A 121 32.79 -21.11 18.21
N LYS A 122 33.35 -21.18 16.99
CA LYS A 122 34.63 -20.56 16.64
C LYS A 122 34.56 -19.61 15.46
N TRP A 123 33.48 -19.67 14.69
CA TRP A 123 33.36 -18.98 13.42
C TRP A 123 31.90 -18.69 13.06
N GLN A 124 31.67 -17.73 12.17
CA GLN A 124 30.41 -17.50 11.49
C GLN A 124 30.71 -17.31 10.01
N ALA A 125 30.00 -18.03 9.12
CA ALA A 125 30.23 -17.89 7.68
C ALA A 125 30.02 -16.45 7.21
N GLY A 126 30.98 -15.91 6.46
CA GLY A 126 30.86 -14.64 5.77
C GLY A 126 29.91 -14.73 4.58
N SER A 127 29.63 -13.59 3.95
CA SER A 127 28.74 -13.52 2.78
C SER A 127 29.43 -12.87 1.59
N VAL A 128 29.26 -13.45 0.40
CA VAL A 128 29.63 -12.81 -0.87
C VAL A 128 28.37 -12.13 -1.40
N PRO A 129 28.31 -10.78 -1.47
CA PRO A 129 27.14 -10.09 -1.97
C PRO A 129 27.06 -10.18 -3.49
N PHE A 130 25.86 -10.45 -4.01
CA PHE A 130 25.52 -10.39 -5.42
C PHE A 130 24.05 -9.97 -5.58
N PHE A 131 23.67 -9.61 -6.80
CA PHE A 131 22.28 -9.29 -7.12
C PHE A 131 21.36 -10.47 -6.78
N GLY A 132 20.27 -10.22 -6.04
CA GLY A 132 19.34 -11.22 -5.51
C GLY A 132 19.69 -11.77 -4.12
N GLY A 133 20.76 -11.29 -3.49
CA GLY A 133 21.14 -11.62 -2.12
C GLY A 133 22.36 -12.54 -2.03
N ARG A 134 22.35 -13.46 -1.05
CA ARG A 134 23.47 -14.38 -0.78
C ARG A 134 23.38 -15.71 -1.54
N SER A 135 22.27 -15.99 -2.23
CA SER A 135 22.04 -17.21 -3.01
C SER A 135 21.37 -16.93 -4.36
N SER A 136 21.76 -17.65 -5.42
CA SER A 136 21.10 -17.63 -6.74
C SER A 136 19.80 -18.42 -6.75
N VAL A 137 19.76 -19.48 -5.94
CA VAL A 137 18.61 -20.35 -5.75
C VAL A 137 18.39 -20.58 -4.27
N TRP A 138 17.16 -20.44 -3.83
CA TRP A 138 16.73 -20.64 -2.47
C TRP A 138 15.87 -21.90 -2.45
N SER A 139 16.38 -22.97 -1.85
CA SER A 139 15.55 -24.12 -1.48
C SER A 139 15.19 -24.11 0.00
N GLY A 140 15.30 -22.95 0.64
CA GLY A 140 15.21 -22.84 2.08
C GLY A 140 13.87 -23.31 2.61
N TRP A 141 13.96 -24.03 3.72
CA TRP A 141 12.88 -24.30 4.65
C TRP A 141 12.13 -22.99 4.96
N CYS A 142 10.83 -22.95 4.69
CA CYS A 142 9.97 -21.79 4.93
C CYS A 142 8.84 -22.14 5.91
N PRO A 143 9.14 -22.69 7.10
CA PRO A 143 8.12 -23.06 8.06
C PRO A 143 7.37 -21.80 8.54
N ARG A 144 6.05 -21.93 8.61
CA ARG A 144 5.23 -20.96 9.33
C ARG A 144 5.37 -21.25 10.83
N PRO A 145 5.81 -20.29 11.66
CA PRO A 145 5.82 -20.48 13.10
C PRO A 145 4.39 -20.50 13.65
N THR A 146 4.19 -21.27 14.72
CA THR A 146 2.98 -21.27 15.53
C THR A 146 2.97 -20.09 16.50
N LYS A 147 1.80 -19.84 17.10
CA LYS A 147 1.66 -18.83 18.15
C LYS A 147 2.57 -19.11 19.35
N ASP A 148 2.78 -20.37 19.70
CA ASP A 148 3.59 -20.76 20.86
C ASP A 148 5.08 -20.56 20.61
N GLU A 149 5.55 -20.83 19.39
CA GLU A 149 6.93 -20.55 18.99
C GLU A 149 7.22 -19.03 18.99
N MET A 150 6.20 -18.20 18.68
CA MET A 150 6.30 -16.74 18.72
C MET A 150 5.88 -16.11 20.05
N ILE A 151 5.71 -16.88 21.15
CA ILE A 151 5.05 -16.37 22.37
C ILE A 151 5.71 -15.11 22.97
N ASN A 152 7.02 -14.95 22.77
CA ASN A 152 7.79 -13.81 23.28
C ASN A 152 7.88 -12.63 22.29
N TRP A 153 7.24 -12.73 21.12
CA TRP A 153 7.19 -11.63 20.15
C TRP A 153 6.09 -10.62 20.54
N PRO A 154 6.26 -9.32 20.23
CA PRO A 154 5.20 -8.35 20.34
C PRO A 154 3.94 -8.80 19.60
N LYS A 155 2.79 -8.76 20.28
CA LYS A 155 1.50 -9.22 19.73
C LYS A 155 1.19 -8.61 18.36
N GLU A 156 1.49 -7.34 18.19
CA GLU A 156 1.30 -6.61 16.92
C GLU A 156 2.12 -7.22 15.78
N LEU A 157 3.36 -7.63 16.02
CA LEU A 157 4.20 -8.28 15.00
C LEU A 157 3.68 -9.67 14.64
N ILE A 158 3.16 -10.41 15.62
CA ILE A 158 2.52 -11.72 15.38
C ILE A 158 1.27 -11.54 14.51
N GLU A 159 0.39 -10.60 14.85
CA GLU A 159 -0.82 -10.29 14.09
C GLU A 159 -0.48 -9.84 12.66
N ASN A 160 0.54 -8.99 12.52
CA ASN A 160 1.02 -8.54 11.21
C ASN A 160 1.59 -9.71 10.40
N ALA A 161 2.53 -10.50 10.94
CA ALA A 161 3.10 -11.64 10.22
C ALA A 161 2.01 -12.61 9.74
N ASN A 162 1.05 -12.94 10.61
CA ASN A 162 -0.08 -13.82 10.29
C ASN A 162 -0.93 -13.30 9.12
N LYS A 163 -1.15 -11.98 9.03
CA LYS A 163 -1.90 -11.37 7.93
C LYS A 163 -1.21 -11.53 6.57
N TYR A 164 0.13 -11.60 6.55
CA TYR A 164 0.91 -11.61 5.30
C TYR A 164 1.55 -12.97 4.97
N TYR A 165 1.42 -14.01 5.81
CA TYR A 165 2.00 -15.31 5.50
C TYR A 165 1.53 -15.89 4.16
N SER A 166 0.23 -15.82 3.85
CA SER A 166 -0.27 -16.35 2.57
C SER A 166 0.27 -15.60 1.35
N SER A 167 0.48 -14.27 1.43
CA SER A 167 1.11 -13.53 0.34
C SER A 167 2.62 -13.78 0.24
N ALA A 168 3.28 -14.03 1.37
CA ALA A 168 4.69 -14.40 1.41
C ALA A 168 4.93 -15.80 0.83
N GLU A 169 4.08 -16.78 1.16
CA GLU A 169 4.10 -18.14 0.60
C GLU A 169 3.93 -18.10 -0.92
N LYS A 170 3.00 -17.28 -1.42
CA LYS A 170 2.79 -17.09 -2.85
C LYS A 170 4.01 -16.49 -3.54
N LEU A 171 4.65 -15.48 -2.94
CA LEU A 171 5.84 -14.84 -3.52
C LEU A 171 6.99 -15.83 -3.64
N LEU A 172 7.24 -16.63 -2.58
CA LEU A 172 8.36 -17.57 -2.51
C LEU A 172 8.07 -18.93 -3.17
N ASN A 173 6.84 -19.16 -3.64
CA ASN A 173 6.34 -20.47 -4.05
C ASN A 173 6.54 -21.52 -2.94
N VAL A 174 6.00 -21.29 -1.75
CA VAL A 174 6.14 -22.28 -0.66
C VAL A 174 5.17 -23.44 -0.91
N ILE A 175 5.72 -24.65 -1.02
CA ILE A 175 4.99 -25.91 -1.20
C ILE A 175 5.51 -26.91 -0.15
N ASP A 176 4.59 -27.60 0.52
CA ASP A 176 4.95 -28.67 1.45
C ASP A 176 5.51 -29.88 0.69
N ALA A 177 6.51 -30.56 1.26
CA ALA A 177 7.24 -31.63 0.59
C ALA A 177 6.34 -32.78 0.08
N ASP A 178 5.26 -33.10 0.79
CA ASP A 178 4.24 -34.10 0.41
C ASP A 178 3.29 -33.62 -0.72
N GLN A 179 3.35 -32.34 -1.08
CA GLN A 179 2.55 -31.75 -2.16
C GLN A 179 3.37 -31.48 -3.42
N ILE A 180 4.70 -31.69 -3.39
CA ILE A 180 5.57 -31.50 -4.55
C ILE A 180 5.27 -32.59 -5.59
N LYS A 181 4.72 -32.19 -6.74
CA LYS A 181 4.45 -33.09 -7.86
C LYS A 181 5.66 -33.18 -8.79
N SER A 182 6.06 -34.40 -9.14
CA SER A 182 7.06 -34.65 -10.21
C SER A 182 6.40 -34.65 -11.59
N THR A 183 7.19 -34.34 -12.63
CA THR A 183 6.82 -34.46 -14.04
C THR A 183 6.41 -35.89 -14.43
N ASN A 184 6.90 -36.90 -13.70
CA ASN A 184 6.53 -38.29 -13.92
C ASN A 184 5.58 -38.79 -12.81
N LYS A 185 4.27 -38.78 -13.10
CA LYS A 185 3.23 -39.29 -12.18
C LYS A 185 3.43 -40.75 -11.74
N ASN A 186 4.25 -41.54 -12.46
CA ASN A 186 4.52 -42.93 -12.13
C ASN A 186 5.80 -43.13 -11.29
N LYS A 187 6.60 -42.07 -11.04
CA LYS A 187 7.87 -42.12 -10.27
C LYS A 187 8.19 -40.77 -9.60
N PRO A 188 7.47 -40.38 -8.53
CA PRO A 188 7.70 -39.11 -7.87
C PRO A 188 8.99 -39.11 -7.03
N ILE A 189 9.69 -37.96 -6.97
CA ILE A 189 10.86 -37.78 -6.11
C ILE A 189 10.46 -37.70 -4.63
N TYR A 190 9.35 -37.01 -4.31
CA TYR A 190 8.67 -37.05 -3.01
C TYR A 190 7.42 -37.93 -3.14
N GLY A 191 7.50 -39.17 -2.65
CA GLY A 191 6.45 -40.18 -2.86
C GLY A 191 6.21 -41.04 -1.62
N THR A 192 6.22 -42.36 -1.82
CA THR A 192 5.99 -43.35 -0.75
C THR A 192 6.90 -43.10 0.46
N LEU A 193 8.18 -42.77 0.24
CA LEU A 193 9.11 -42.47 1.31
C LEU A 193 8.68 -41.26 2.15
N GLN A 194 8.20 -40.18 1.51
CA GLN A 194 7.72 -38.98 2.18
C GLN A 194 6.53 -39.32 3.07
N ASP A 195 5.51 -39.99 2.51
CA ASP A 195 4.25 -40.27 3.21
C ASP A 195 4.44 -41.23 4.40
N GLU A 196 5.18 -42.31 4.20
CA GLU A 196 5.37 -43.35 5.22
C GLU A 196 6.22 -42.88 6.39
N ILE A 197 7.31 -42.15 6.12
CA ILE A 197 8.15 -41.57 7.17
C ILE A 197 7.39 -40.44 7.88
N GLN A 198 6.64 -39.60 7.16
CA GLN A 198 5.82 -38.54 7.76
C GLN A 198 4.75 -39.10 8.70
N SER A 199 4.04 -40.15 8.26
CA SER A 199 3.03 -40.84 9.06
C SER A 199 3.65 -41.42 10.33
N ARG A 200 4.79 -42.09 10.20
CA ARG A 200 5.51 -42.67 11.33
C ARG A 200 5.98 -41.64 12.35
N LEU A 201 6.57 -40.55 11.87
CA LEU A 201 6.99 -39.42 12.71
C LEU A 201 5.82 -38.86 13.52
N LYS A 202 4.68 -38.61 12.85
CA LYS A 202 3.49 -38.03 13.47
C LYS A 202 2.85 -38.94 14.51
N ASN A 203 2.75 -40.24 14.23
CA ASN A 203 2.07 -41.21 15.11
C ASN A 203 2.88 -41.54 16.37
N GLU A 204 4.19 -41.31 16.36
CA GLU A 204 5.09 -41.72 17.44
C GLU A 204 5.87 -40.56 18.07
N ILE A 205 5.48 -39.31 17.80
CA ILE A 205 6.15 -38.10 18.31
C ILE A 205 6.33 -38.14 19.85
N ASP A 206 5.33 -38.64 20.58
CA ASP A 206 5.33 -38.73 22.04
C ASP A 206 6.41 -39.67 22.62
N LYS A 207 7.04 -40.52 21.79
CA LYS A 207 8.17 -41.37 22.22
C LYS A 207 9.45 -40.56 22.49
N VAL A 208 9.53 -39.33 22.00
CA VAL A 208 10.67 -38.43 22.17
C VAL A 208 10.20 -37.17 22.86
N LYS A 209 10.59 -37.04 24.13
CA LYS A 209 10.30 -35.83 24.91
C LYS A 209 10.92 -34.59 24.27
N GLY A 210 10.25 -33.45 24.46
CA GLY A 210 10.69 -32.16 23.95
C GLY A 210 10.29 -31.87 22.50
N LEU A 211 9.89 -32.86 21.70
CA LEU A 211 9.34 -32.60 20.36
C LEU A 211 7.93 -32.00 20.48
N THR A 212 7.66 -30.95 19.71
CA THR A 212 6.41 -30.16 19.81
C THR A 212 5.53 -30.27 18.56
N ARG A 213 6.13 -30.33 17.37
CA ARG A 213 5.39 -30.54 16.12
C ARG A 213 6.27 -31.15 15.03
N ILE A 214 5.62 -31.89 14.13
CA ILE A 214 6.22 -32.49 12.95
C ILE A 214 5.30 -32.20 11.77
N ILE A 215 5.86 -31.60 10.72
CA ILE A 215 5.15 -31.32 9.47
C ILE A 215 6.02 -31.74 8.28
N PRO A 216 5.41 -32.01 7.10
CA PRO A 216 6.15 -32.05 5.85
C PRO A 216 6.91 -30.74 5.69
N ALA A 217 8.15 -30.79 5.19
CA ALA A 217 8.97 -29.59 5.06
C ALA A 217 8.31 -28.57 4.12
N PRO A 218 8.04 -27.33 4.56
CA PRO A 218 7.59 -26.29 3.64
C PRO A 218 8.81 -25.75 2.89
N LEU A 219 8.82 -25.85 1.56
CA LEU A 219 9.99 -25.54 0.72
C LEU A 219 9.64 -24.45 -0.31
N ALA A 220 10.55 -23.49 -0.51
CA ALA A 220 10.43 -22.47 -1.56
C ALA A 220 10.76 -23.05 -2.95
N VAL A 221 9.77 -23.66 -3.60
CA VAL A 221 9.92 -24.41 -4.86
C VAL A 221 8.72 -24.21 -5.78
N LYS A 222 8.92 -24.29 -7.09
CA LYS A 222 7.82 -24.27 -8.07
C LYS A 222 7.81 -25.54 -8.93
N GLU A 223 6.62 -25.92 -9.39
CA GLU A 223 6.46 -26.95 -10.42
C GLU A 223 7.30 -26.56 -11.67
N PRO A 224 7.92 -27.54 -12.35
CA PRO A 224 8.82 -27.27 -13.47
C PRO A 224 8.03 -26.80 -14.70
N GLU A 225 8.55 -25.77 -15.37
CA GLU A 225 7.94 -25.25 -16.60
C GLU A 225 8.39 -26.02 -17.85
N ILE A 226 9.63 -26.58 -17.87
CA ILE A 226 10.24 -27.33 -18.99
C ILE A 226 11.29 -28.33 -18.46
N GLY A 227 11.33 -29.56 -19.00
CA GLY A 227 12.50 -30.47 -18.93
C GLY A 227 12.46 -31.65 -17.93
N ASP A 228 13.61 -32.30 -17.74
CA ASP A 228 13.86 -33.47 -16.85
C ASP A 228 14.07 -33.10 -15.36
N ILE A 229 13.66 -31.90 -14.94
CA ILE A 229 13.80 -31.42 -13.55
C ILE A 229 12.47 -31.65 -12.84
N ASP A 230 12.50 -32.28 -11.66
CA ASP A 230 11.29 -32.60 -10.89
C ASP A 230 10.59 -31.34 -10.34
N PHE A 231 11.35 -30.36 -9.85
CA PHE A 231 10.87 -29.05 -9.41
C PHE A 231 12.01 -28.02 -9.41
N SER A 232 11.68 -26.73 -9.50
CA SER A 232 12.67 -25.65 -9.49
C SER A 232 12.72 -24.93 -8.15
N LYS A 233 13.92 -24.68 -7.62
CA LYS A 233 14.13 -23.89 -6.41
C LYS A 233 13.82 -22.41 -6.68
N PHE A 234 13.26 -21.70 -5.70
CA PHE A 234 12.93 -20.28 -5.84
C PHE A 234 14.19 -19.45 -6.16
N SER A 235 14.11 -18.48 -7.07
CA SER A 235 15.20 -17.55 -7.37
C SER A 235 14.73 -16.12 -7.21
N THR A 236 15.37 -15.38 -6.30
CA THR A 236 15.14 -13.94 -6.11
C THR A 236 15.48 -13.19 -7.40
N GLN A 237 16.58 -13.54 -8.06
CA GLN A 237 17.08 -12.88 -9.26
C GLN A 237 16.07 -12.92 -10.39
N SER A 238 15.51 -14.10 -10.68
CA SER A 238 14.51 -14.26 -11.74
C SER A 238 13.31 -13.36 -11.50
N LYS A 239 12.75 -13.36 -10.29
CA LYS A 239 11.62 -12.50 -9.93
C LYS A 239 11.95 -11.02 -9.94
N PHE A 240 13.15 -10.65 -9.51
CA PHE A 240 13.56 -9.24 -9.52
C PHE A 240 13.77 -8.74 -10.95
N LEU A 241 14.33 -9.55 -11.86
CA LEU A 241 14.48 -9.21 -13.28
C LEU A 241 13.12 -9.07 -13.98
N GLU A 242 12.13 -9.91 -13.65
CA GLU A 242 10.74 -9.75 -14.12
C GLU A 242 10.20 -8.37 -13.72
N ILE A 243 10.35 -7.97 -12.45
CA ILE A 243 9.91 -6.65 -11.97
C ILE A 243 10.67 -5.51 -12.67
N ILE A 244 11.98 -5.62 -12.88
CA ILE A 244 12.74 -4.58 -13.56
C ILE A 244 12.25 -4.43 -15.01
N SER A 245 11.97 -5.54 -15.68
CA SER A 245 11.41 -5.53 -17.03
C SER A 245 10.03 -4.86 -17.06
N ASP A 246 9.13 -5.24 -16.16
CA ASP A 246 7.76 -4.72 -16.11
C ASP A 246 7.69 -3.22 -15.73
N TYR A 247 8.71 -2.70 -15.04
CA TYR A 247 8.72 -1.35 -14.49
C TYR A 247 9.97 -0.53 -14.88
N LYS A 248 10.56 -0.80 -16.05
CA LYS A 248 11.86 -0.26 -16.50
C LYS A 248 12.06 1.25 -16.28
N ASP A 249 11.03 2.07 -16.53
CA ASP A 249 11.12 3.55 -16.37
C ASP A 249 10.91 4.05 -14.92
N LYS A 250 10.62 3.14 -13.99
CA LYS A 250 10.18 3.43 -12.61
C LYS A 250 11.10 2.84 -11.55
N ILE A 251 11.92 1.86 -11.92
CA ILE A 251 12.94 1.28 -11.05
C ILE A 251 14.33 1.46 -11.65
N SER A 252 15.25 2.05 -10.88
CA SER A 252 16.66 2.14 -11.24
C SER A 252 17.45 1.27 -10.29
N VAL A 253 18.19 0.29 -10.82
CA VAL A 253 19.00 -0.63 -10.01
C VAL A 253 20.48 -0.37 -10.28
N VAL A 254 21.25 -0.11 -9.23
CA VAL A 254 22.68 0.19 -9.33
C VAL A 254 23.46 -0.89 -8.61
N VAL A 255 24.10 -1.77 -9.38
CA VAL A 255 24.97 -2.86 -8.89
C VAL A 255 26.39 -2.36 -8.61
N ASN A 256 27.17 -3.15 -7.86
CA ASN A 256 28.52 -2.77 -7.41
C ASN A 256 28.57 -1.41 -6.70
N CYS A 257 27.49 -1.05 -5.98
CA CYS A 257 27.31 0.21 -5.31
C CYS A 257 27.27 -0.01 -3.80
N VAL A 258 28.35 0.34 -3.12
CA VAL A 258 28.49 0.18 -1.69
C VAL A 258 27.97 1.42 -0.98
N VAL A 259 26.93 1.30 -0.16
CA VAL A 259 26.50 2.39 0.73
C VAL A 259 27.39 2.42 1.97
N GLN A 260 28.09 3.54 2.17
CA GLN A 260 29.10 3.70 3.23
C GLN A 260 28.55 4.44 4.45
N LYS A 261 27.71 5.47 4.21
CA LYS A 261 27.16 6.33 5.26
C LYS A 261 25.89 7.03 4.79
N ILE A 262 24.99 7.35 5.72
CA ILE A 262 23.85 8.24 5.50
C ILE A 262 24.08 9.49 6.37
N ASP A 263 24.11 10.67 5.75
CA ASP A 263 24.17 11.93 6.47
C ASP A 263 22.76 12.45 6.75
N GLU A 264 22.58 13.09 7.90
CA GLU A 264 21.31 13.66 8.34
C GLU A 264 21.43 15.12 8.78
N LYS A 265 20.30 15.83 8.74
CA LYS A 265 20.14 17.15 9.35
C LYS A 265 18.81 17.20 10.11
N ASN A 266 18.87 17.45 11.42
CA ASN A 266 17.71 17.54 12.31
C ASN A 266 16.83 16.27 12.33
N GLY A 267 17.45 15.09 12.32
CA GLY A 267 16.79 13.79 12.33
C GLY A 267 16.20 13.37 10.99
N LEU A 268 16.61 14.01 9.88
CA LEU A 268 16.16 13.67 8.52
C LEU A 268 17.35 13.37 7.61
N PRO A 269 17.34 12.22 6.90
CA PRO A 269 18.41 11.87 5.97
C PRO A 269 18.43 12.84 4.78
N ILE A 270 19.61 13.35 4.45
CA ILE A 270 19.81 14.32 3.35
C ILE A 270 20.59 13.72 2.18
N THR A 271 21.59 12.89 2.48
CA THR A 271 22.54 12.36 1.49
C THR A 271 22.94 10.94 1.85
N ILE A 272 23.05 10.06 0.85
CA ILE A 272 23.63 8.73 0.96
C ILE A 272 25.00 8.76 0.29
N GLN A 273 26.05 8.46 1.04
CA GLN A 273 27.41 8.31 0.52
C GLN A 273 27.61 6.89 0.00
N THR A 274 28.05 6.77 -1.26
CA THR A 274 28.29 5.48 -1.89
C THR A 274 29.65 5.40 -2.59
N SER A 275 30.14 4.19 -2.84
CA SER A 275 31.36 3.95 -3.64
C SER A 275 31.28 4.45 -5.08
N LYS A 276 30.07 4.72 -5.61
CA LYS A 276 29.85 5.26 -6.95
C LYS A 276 29.44 6.76 -6.94
N GLY A 277 29.60 7.43 -5.81
CA GLY A 277 29.27 8.85 -5.62
C GLY A 277 28.02 9.08 -4.77
N ASN A 278 27.83 10.32 -4.32
CA ASN A 278 26.77 10.66 -3.37
C ASN A 278 25.40 10.81 -4.05
N VAL A 279 24.34 10.40 -3.35
CA VAL A 279 22.95 10.52 -3.80
C VAL A 279 22.16 11.37 -2.82
N SER A 280 21.44 12.37 -3.34
CA SER A 280 20.51 13.18 -2.53
C SER A 280 19.25 12.37 -2.19
N VAL A 281 18.85 12.36 -0.92
CA VAL A 281 17.66 11.62 -0.45
C VAL A 281 16.36 12.36 -0.76
N ASN A 282 16.40 13.70 -0.72
CA ASN A 282 15.23 14.57 -0.92
C ASN A 282 14.07 14.22 0.04
N LYS A 283 12.99 13.61 -0.47
CA LYS A 283 11.82 13.14 0.30
C LYS A 283 11.66 11.62 0.25
N ALA A 284 12.61 10.90 -0.34
CA ALA A 284 12.52 9.47 -0.53
C ALA A 284 12.59 8.73 0.81
N LYS A 285 11.77 7.69 0.98
CA LYS A 285 11.82 6.79 2.13
C LYS A 285 12.97 5.81 1.94
N ILE A 286 13.91 5.74 2.88
CA ILE A 286 15.04 4.81 2.81
C ILE A 286 14.65 3.48 3.45
N VAL A 287 14.87 2.37 2.76
CA VAL A 287 14.58 1.01 3.24
C VAL A 287 15.86 0.17 3.25
N LEU A 288 16.29 -0.24 4.44
CA LEU A 288 17.48 -1.08 4.64
C LEU A 288 17.07 -2.56 4.56
N ALA A 289 17.43 -3.23 3.46
CA ALA A 289 17.08 -4.63 3.16
C ALA A 289 18.33 -5.49 2.90
N MET A 290 19.39 -5.31 3.72
CA MET A 290 20.75 -5.82 3.47
C MET A 290 21.11 -7.09 4.26
N GLY A 291 20.15 -7.75 4.94
CA GLY A 291 20.41 -8.86 5.87
C GLY A 291 20.55 -8.39 7.33
N ALA A 292 21.14 -9.19 8.22
CA ALA A 292 21.14 -8.88 9.66
C ALA A 292 22.25 -7.91 10.09
N LEU A 293 23.50 -8.20 9.75
CA LEU A 293 24.66 -7.44 10.24
C LEU A 293 24.96 -6.13 9.48
N PRO A 294 24.88 -6.08 8.12
CA PRO A 294 25.24 -4.86 7.39
C PRO A 294 24.43 -3.60 7.73
N PRO A 295 23.09 -3.66 7.95
CA PRO A 295 22.33 -2.49 8.39
C PRO A 295 22.84 -1.93 9.72
N THR A 296 23.28 -2.80 10.63
CA THR A 296 23.83 -2.41 11.94
C THR A 296 25.13 -1.63 11.79
N THR A 297 26.06 -2.09 10.94
CA THR A 297 27.29 -1.34 10.63
C THR A 297 26.97 0.04 10.03
N LEU A 298 26.07 0.08 9.05
CA LEU A 298 25.67 1.34 8.40
C LEU A 298 25.05 2.32 9.40
N ILE A 299 24.12 1.86 10.24
CA ILE A 299 23.45 2.70 11.24
C ILE A 299 24.45 3.19 12.29
N ARG A 300 25.35 2.35 12.82
CA ARG A 300 26.37 2.79 13.81
C ARG A 300 27.29 3.87 13.25
N ASN A 301 27.62 3.80 11.96
CA ASN A 301 28.48 4.80 11.31
C ASN A 301 27.72 6.08 10.90
N SER A 302 26.42 5.97 10.63
CA SER A 302 25.57 7.10 10.21
C SER A 302 24.99 7.86 11.41
N PHE A 303 24.64 7.17 12.49
CA PHE A 303 23.88 7.70 13.62
C PHE A 303 24.50 7.30 14.97
N PRO A 304 25.70 7.80 15.30
CA PRO A 304 26.45 7.37 16.49
C PRO A 304 25.79 7.75 17.83
N ALA A 305 24.80 8.64 17.82
CA ALA A 305 24.05 9.04 19.02
C ALA A 305 22.95 8.05 19.43
N LEU A 306 22.63 7.07 18.58
CA LEU A 306 21.64 6.05 18.88
C LEU A 306 22.21 4.97 19.81
N ASN A 307 21.42 4.54 20.78
CA ASN A 307 21.80 3.53 21.77
C ASN A 307 21.34 2.12 21.35
N ASN A 308 21.84 1.09 22.04
CA ASN A 308 21.43 -0.32 21.91
C ASN A 308 21.70 -1.01 20.55
N ILE A 309 22.27 -0.31 19.57
CA ILE A 309 22.57 -0.87 18.25
C ILE A 309 23.65 -1.97 18.36
N GLY A 310 23.30 -3.20 17.98
CA GLY A 310 24.20 -4.35 18.02
C GLY A 310 24.53 -4.84 19.44
N GLU A 311 23.84 -4.35 20.47
CA GLU A 311 24.02 -4.83 21.85
C GLU A 311 23.29 -6.16 22.12
N ARG A 312 22.48 -6.63 21.15
CA ARG A 312 21.84 -7.94 21.15
C ARG A 312 22.24 -8.69 19.89
N PHE A 313 22.42 -10.00 20.02
CA PHE A 313 22.71 -10.90 18.91
C PHE A 313 22.13 -12.28 19.22
N THR A 314 21.48 -12.89 18.24
CA THR A 314 21.06 -14.29 18.27
C THR A 314 21.31 -14.92 16.90
N SER A 315 21.38 -16.24 16.88
CA SER A 315 21.69 -17.07 15.72
C SER A 315 21.39 -18.53 16.09
N HIS A 316 21.64 -19.46 15.18
CA HIS A 316 21.53 -20.89 15.46
C HIS A 316 22.90 -21.54 15.52
N PHE A 317 23.15 -22.31 16.56
CA PHE A 317 24.17 -23.36 16.50
C PHE A 317 23.60 -24.59 15.76
N ILE A 318 24.47 -25.41 15.16
CA ILE A 318 24.05 -26.52 14.30
C ILE A 318 24.77 -27.83 14.62
N SER A 319 24.01 -28.91 14.61
CA SER A 319 24.50 -30.28 14.61
C SER A 319 24.12 -30.97 13.30
N SER A 320 25.09 -31.61 12.65
CA SER A 320 24.94 -32.38 11.42
C SER A 320 25.06 -33.87 11.73
N ILE A 321 23.92 -34.55 11.90
CA ILE A 321 23.86 -35.98 12.25
C ILE A 321 23.41 -36.76 11.01
N TYR A 322 24.22 -37.74 10.62
CA TYR A 322 23.91 -38.65 9.51
C TYR A 322 23.71 -40.06 10.05
N ALA A 323 22.59 -40.66 9.69
CA ALA A 323 22.26 -42.03 10.05
C ALA A 323 21.78 -42.82 8.84
N ARG A 324 21.83 -44.15 8.92
CA ARG A 324 21.20 -45.02 7.93
C ARG A 324 20.59 -46.24 8.60
N ILE A 325 19.50 -46.72 8.01
CA ILE A 325 18.74 -47.87 8.51
C ILE A 325 18.52 -48.84 7.34
N PRO A 326 18.73 -50.16 7.52
CA PRO A 326 18.54 -51.14 6.45
C PRO A 326 17.16 -51.02 5.82
N ARG A 327 17.10 -50.91 4.49
CA ARG A 327 15.85 -50.72 3.76
C ARG A 327 14.88 -51.88 4.00
N LYS A 328 15.40 -53.10 4.14
CA LYS A 328 14.63 -54.33 4.43
C LYS A 328 13.82 -54.25 5.73
N ASP A 329 14.18 -53.36 6.65
CA ASP A 329 13.47 -53.22 7.93
C ASP A 329 12.13 -52.48 7.74
N PHE A 330 11.95 -51.76 6.62
CA PHE A 330 10.74 -51.00 6.33
C PHE A 330 9.77 -51.81 5.46
N HIS A 331 8.53 -51.97 5.93
CA HIS A 331 7.48 -52.75 5.25
C HIS A 331 7.10 -52.19 3.86
N PHE A 332 7.24 -50.87 3.65
CA PHE A 332 6.96 -50.20 2.38
C PHE A 332 8.14 -50.24 1.39
N SER A 333 9.28 -50.83 1.75
CA SER A 333 10.50 -50.79 0.95
C SER A 333 10.36 -51.31 -0.47
N SER A 334 9.48 -52.29 -0.69
CA SER A 334 9.19 -52.84 -2.03
C SER A 334 8.55 -51.82 -2.97
N ASN A 335 7.81 -50.85 -2.40
CA ASN A 335 7.02 -49.86 -3.12
C ASN A 335 7.84 -48.61 -3.51
N LEU A 336 9.06 -48.48 -2.96
CA LEU A 336 9.94 -47.36 -3.28
C LEU A 336 10.44 -47.41 -4.71
N SER A 337 10.44 -46.26 -5.38
CA SER A 337 11.02 -46.04 -6.71
C SER A 337 12.55 -46.21 -6.72
N ASN A 338 13.19 -45.94 -7.86
CA ASN A 338 14.64 -46.05 -7.98
C ASN A 338 15.38 -45.02 -7.11
N LEU A 339 14.81 -43.83 -6.95
CA LEU A 339 15.27 -42.75 -6.09
C LEU A 339 14.02 -42.08 -5.51
N GLU A 340 13.92 -42.01 -4.19
CA GLU A 340 12.93 -41.20 -3.47
C GLU A 340 13.61 -40.42 -2.34
N ILE A 341 13.08 -39.22 -2.07
CA ILE A 341 13.48 -38.29 -1.03
C ILE A 341 12.26 -37.99 -0.16
N GLY A 342 12.48 -37.79 1.12
CA GLY A 342 11.51 -37.17 2.02
C GLY A 342 12.15 -36.01 2.79
N ALA A 343 11.41 -34.95 3.06
CA ALA A 343 11.84 -33.80 3.82
C ALA A 343 10.84 -33.49 4.94
N PHE A 344 11.35 -33.34 6.16
CA PHE A 344 10.54 -33.25 7.39
C PHE A 344 11.06 -32.13 8.28
N TYR A 345 10.15 -31.26 8.71
CA TYR A 345 10.43 -30.22 9.69
C TYR A 345 9.92 -30.69 11.05
N ILE A 346 10.84 -30.81 12.01
CA ILE A 346 10.54 -31.28 13.37
C ILE A 346 10.94 -30.18 14.33
N ALA A 347 9.99 -29.58 15.04
CA ALA A 347 10.29 -28.59 16.07
C ALA A 347 10.32 -29.25 17.46
N GLY A 348 11.09 -28.65 18.35
CA GLY A 348 11.15 -29.05 19.75
C GLY A 348 11.63 -27.94 20.66
N VAL A 349 11.60 -28.24 21.95
CA VAL A 349 12.04 -27.38 23.04
C VAL A 349 12.84 -28.18 24.05
N ASP A 350 13.79 -27.52 24.69
CA ASP A 350 14.37 -28.03 25.93
C ASP A 350 13.27 -28.13 27.01
N GLU A 351 13.18 -29.27 27.69
CA GLU A 351 12.11 -29.56 28.67
C GLU A 351 12.08 -28.56 29.83
N ASN A 352 13.24 -28.00 30.21
CA ASN A 352 13.33 -27.10 31.35
C ASN A 352 13.14 -25.62 30.96
N ARG A 353 13.53 -25.26 29.73
CA ARG A 353 13.41 -23.88 29.22
C ARG A 353 12.12 -23.62 28.45
N GLY A 354 11.44 -24.66 27.96
CA GLY A 354 10.25 -24.53 27.12
C GLY A 354 10.52 -23.63 25.91
N GLN A 355 9.64 -22.65 25.68
CA GLN A 355 9.72 -21.77 24.50
C GLN A 355 10.93 -20.80 24.49
N GLU A 356 11.73 -20.73 25.56
CA GLU A 356 13.03 -20.01 25.55
C GLU A 356 14.22 -20.93 25.18
N GLY A 357 13.97 -22.20 24.88
CA GLY A 357 14.98 -23.18 24.48
C GLY A 357 14.56 -23.95 23.23
N GLN A 358 14.13 -23.22 22.19
CA GLN A 358 13.62 -23.82 20.96
C GLN A 358 14.76 -24.41 20.11
N PHE A 359 14.46 -25.51 19.45
CA PHE A 359 15.27 -26.10 18.39
C PHE A 359 14.38 -26.65 17.27
N HIS A 360 14.97 -26.90 16.11
CA HIS A 360 14.31 -27.68 15.08
C HIS A 360 15.29 -28.60 14.34
N ILE A 361 14.76 -29.66 13.75
CA ILE A 361 15.48 -30.64 12.97
C ILE A 361 14.95 -30.55 11.55
N GLN A 362 15.84 -30.15 10.64
CA GLN A 362 15.66 -30.24 9.20
C GLN A 362 16.15 -31.63 8.79
N MET A 363 15.21 -32.57 8.64
CA MET A 363 15.53 -33.95 8.33
C MET A 363 15.20 -34.27 6.88
N THR A 364 16.16 -34.89 6.18
CA THR A 364 15.96 -35.46 4.85
C THR A 364 16.16 -36.96 4.90
N ALA A 365 15.20 -37.73 4.39
CA ALA A 365 15.34 -39.17 4.15
C ALA A 365 15.63 -39.42 2.67
N LEU A 366 16.51 -40.37 2.36
CA LEU A 366 16.87 -40.74 1.00
C LEU A 366 16.88 -42.26 0.85
N ALA A 367 16.18 -42.77 -0.15
CA ALA A 367 16.24 -44.16 -0.57
C ALA A 367 16.62 -44.27 -2.05
N ASP A 368 17.74 -44.92 -2.34
CA ASP A 368 18.28 -45.01 -3.70
C ASP A 368 18.76 -46.44 -4.01
N ARG A 369 18.24 -47.02 -5.10
CA ARG A 369 18.59 -48.36 -5.58
C ARG A 369 19.86 -48.36 -6.47
N ASN A 370 20.26 -47.20 -6.99
CA ASN A 370 21.49 -47.02 -7.77
C ASN A 370 22.23 -45.70 -7.44
N PRO A 371 22.81 -45.58 -6.23
CA PRO A 371 23.50 -44.37 -5.78
C PRO A 371 24.59 -43.84 -6.72
N GLN A 372 25.37 -44.72 -7.35
CA GLN A 372 26.44 -44.30 -8.27
C GLN A 372 25.92 -43.51 -9.49
N LYS A 373 24.69 -43.78 -9.93
CA LYS A 373 24.04 -43.07 -11.04
C LYS A 373 23.31 -41.81 -10.55
N ASN A 374 22.67 -41.91 -9.39
CA ASN A 374 21.63 -40.99 -8.95
C ASN A 374 22.12 -39.95 -7.92
N SER A 375 23.30 -40.11 -7.31
CA SER A 375 23.80 -39.24 -6.22
C SER A 375 23.78 -37.75 -6.58
N LYS A 376 24.11 -37.38 -7.82
CA LYS A 376 24.02 -35.99 -8.30
C LYS A 376 22.58 -35.48 -8.38
N THR A 377 21.66 -36.30 -8.88
CA THR A 377 20.23 -35.98 -8.94
C THR A 377 19.62 -35.87 -7.54
N ALA A 378 20.03 -36.74 -6.61
CA ALA A 378 19.64 -36.65 -5.21
C ALA A 378 20.07 -35.31 -4.61
N LEU A 379 21.34 -34.94 -4.76
CA LEU A 379 21.87 -33.67 -4.25
C LEU A 379 21.11 -32.43 -4.79
N MET A 380 20.70 -32.44 -6.07
CA MET A 380 19.92 -31.34 -6.64
C MET A 380 18.51 -31.23 -6.03
N ASN A 381 17.89 -32.36 -5.71
CA ASN A 381 16.52 -32.43 -5.19
C ASN A 381 16.44 -32.38 -3.65
N MET A 382 17.56 -32.48 -2.93
CA MET A 382 17.58 -32.26 -1.48
C MET A 382 17.32 -30.77 -1.16
N PRO A 383 16.56 -30.47 -0.09
CA PRO A 383 16.15 -29.11 0.25
C PRO A 383 17.29 -28.24 0.79
N ASP A 384 18.24 -28.80 1.54
CA ASP A 384 19.35 -28.06 2.13
C ASP A 384 20.71 -28.54 1.59
N VAL A 385 21.75 -27.71 1.72
CA VAL A 385 23.17 -27.99 1.39
C VAL A 385 24.08 -27.75 2.62
N VAL A 386 23.59 -27.08 3.68
CA VAL A 386 24.40 -26.76 4.89
C VAL A 386 24.84 -28.03 5.63
N ALA A 387 24.05 -29.10 5.56
CA ALA A 387 24.43 -30.44 6.01
C ALA A 387 23.95 -31.52 5.01
N THR A 388 24.38 -31.45 3.75
CA THR A 388 24.12 -32.55 2.79
C THR A 388 24.98 -33.76 3.05
N ALA A 389 24.43 -34.94 2.78
CA ALA A 389 25.23 -36.15 2.76
C ALA A 389 26.35 -36.05 1.72
N SER A 390 27.55 -36.51 2.08
CA SER A 390 28.67 -36.61 1.15
C SER A 390 28.39 -37.66 0.06
N LEU A 391 29.05 -37.54 -1.10
CA LEU A 391 28.95 -38.56 -2.15
C LEU A 391 29.28 -39.95 -1.61
N GLU A 392 30.29 -40.06 -0.73
CA GLU A 392 30.67 -41.32 -0.09
C GLU A 392 29.55 -41.88 0.81
N GLN A 393 28.91 -41.04 1.62
CA GLN A 393 27.79 -41.44 2.47
C GLN A 393 26.63 -41.99 1.63
N LEU A 394 26.37 -41.40 0.46
CA LEU A 394 25.31 -41.83 -0.46
C LEU A 394 25.69 -43.11 -1.23
N GLU A 395 26.87 -43.13 -1.85
CA GLU A 395 27.35 -44.21 -2.71
C GLU A 395 27.51 -45.55 -1.97
N THR A 396 27.83 -45.49 -0.67
CA THR A 396 28.00 -46.68 0.19
C THR A 396 26.70 -47.18 0.84
N SER A 397 25.54 -46.58 0.53
CA SER A 397 24.26 -46.81 1.24
C SER A 397 23.13 -47.40 0.37
N LYS A 398 23.48 -48.15 -0.69
CA LYS A 398 22.54 -48.75 -1.65
C LYS A 398 21.37 -49.54 -1.03
N ASP A 399 21.63 -50.28 0.05
CA ASP A 399 20.63 -51.14 0.70
C ASP A 399 19.99 -50.50 1.94
N TYR A 400 20.17 -49.19 2.12
CA TYR A 400 19.72 -48.44 3.28
C TYR A 400 18.78 -47.30 2.89
N ILE A 401 18.08 -46.77 3.89
CA ILE A 401 17.50 -45.42 3.86
C ILE A 401 18.45 -44.54 4.68
N VAL A 402 18.95 -43.47 4.06
CA VAL A 402 19.86 -42.50 4.69
C VAL A 402 19.03 -41.36 5.26
N PHE A 403 19.29 -40.99 6.51
CA PHE A 403 18.70 -39.87 7.21
C PHE A 403 19.78 -38.81 7.44
N VAL A 404 19.50 -37.61 6.97
CA VAL A 404 20.38 -36.45 7.05
C VAL A 404 19.69 -35.40 7.91
N CYS A 405 20.22 -35.14 9.09
CA CYS A 405 19.61 -34.25 10.07
C CYS A 405 20.49 -33.02 10.31
N ALA A 406 20.10 -31.88 9.76
CA ALA A 406 20.58 -30.57 10.20
C ALA A 406 19.71 -30.13 11.39
N SER A 407 20.24 -30.21 12.60
CA SER A 407 19.53 -29.78 13.81
C SER A 407 20.04 -28.41 14.23
N LEU A 408 19.14 -27.45 14.39
CA LEU A 408 19.46 -26.05 14.70
C LEU A 408 18.80 -25.64 16.01
N GLY A 409 19.60 -25.16 16.96
CA GLY A 409 19.11 -24.66 18.25
C GLY A 409 19.41 -23.19 18.41
N GLU A 410 18.51 -22.50 19.10
CA GLU A 410 18.58 -21.05 19.30
C GLU A 410 19.67 -20.67 20.31
N ILE A 411 20.47 -19.66 19.95
CA ILE A 411 21.36 -18.97 20.90
C ILE A 411 20.54 -18.01 21.77
N ASP A 412 20.75 -18.10 23.08
CA ASP A 412 20.16 -17.26 24.11
C ASP A 412 20.43 -15.78 23.82
N PHE A 413 19.40 -15.11 23.30
CA PHE A 413 19.46 -13.70 22.95
C PHE A 413 19.68 -12.78 24.17
N LYS A 414 19.52 -13.30 25.40
CA LYS A 414 19.78 -12.58 26.66
C LYS A 414 21.25 -12.67 27.08
N ASN A 415 22.08 -13.44 26.36
CA ASN A 415 23.51 -13.54 26.64
C ASN A 415 24.22 -12.22 26.31
N SER A 416 24.46 -11.40 27.33
CA SER A 416 25.11 -10.09 27.21
C SER A 416 26.57 -10.15 26.76
N ASN A 417 27.17 -11.34 26.68
CA ASN A 417 28.49 -11.52 26.05
C ASN A 417 28.41 -11.51 24.52
N ASN A 418 27.23 -11.65 23.93
CA ASN A 418 27.04 -11.66 22.48
C ASN A 418 26.68 -10.26 21.98
N TRP A 419 27.46 -9.72 21.06
CA TRP A 419 27.30 -8.34 20.58
C TRP A 419 27.95 -8.14 19.21
N PHE A 420 27.53 -7.09 18.52
CA PHE A 420 28.07 -6.61 17.25
C PHE A 420 28.41 -5.13 17.35
N ARG A 421 29.70 -4.82 17.49
CA ARG A 421 30.18 -3.47 17.86
C ARG A 421 31.21 -2.94 16.87
N LYS A 422 31.30 -1.63 16.81
CA LYS A 422 32.29 -0.93 15.99
C LYS A 422 33.71 -1.22 16.48
N ASN A 423 34.65 -1.42 15.55
CA ASN A 423 36.07 -1.61 15.80
C ASN A 423 36.90 -0.47 15.18
N GLN A 424 38.23 -0.64 15.12
CA GLN A 424 39.17 0.38 14.64
C GLN A 424 39.49 0.32 13.14
N ASP A 425 38.81 -0.54 12.35
CA ASP A 425 39.04 -0.61 10.91
C ASP A 425 38.70 0.73 10.22
N SER A 426 39.52 1.11 9.24
CA SER A 426 39.35 2.32 8.46
C SER A 426 38.23 2.22 7.41
N ASP A 427 37.91 1.01 6.93
CA ASP A 427 36.80 0.81 6.00
C ASP A 427 35.48 0.88 6.78
N LEU A 428 34.70 1.95 6.54
CA LEU A 428 33.40 2.19 7.19
C LEU A 428 32.39 1.06 6.97
N THR A 429 32.62 0.19 6.00
CA THR A 429 31.74 -0.93 5.72
C THR A 429 32.19 -2.21 6.42
N LEU A 430 33.46 -2.29 6.86
CA LEU A 430 34.05 -3.47 7.51
C LEU A 430 34.35 -3.27 9.01
N ASN A 431 34.17 -2.04 9.52
CA ASN A 431 34.60 -1.63 10.85
C ASN A 431 33.75 -2.14 12.02
N SER A 432 33.29 -3.38 11.95
CA SER A 432 32.51 -4.03 12.99
C SER A 432 33.11 -5.38 13.37
N THR A 433 33.00 -5.71 14.65
CA THR A 433 33.40 -6.99 15.22
C THR A 433 32.19 -7.67 15.83
N LEU A 434 32.01 -8.95 15.51
CA LEU A 434 31.04 -9.82 16.13
C LEU A 434 31.69 -10.63 17.25
N GLN A 435 31.03 -10.71 18.39
CA GLN A 435 31.32 -11.69 19.43
C GLN A 435 30.12 -12.62 19.63
N VAL A 436 30.36 -13.93 19.58
CA VAL A 436 29.39 -14.97 19.89
C VAL A 436 30.06 -16.02 20.77
N VAL A 437 29.52 -16.26 21.96
CA VAL A 437 29.97 -17.30 22.88
C VAL A 437 28.76 -18.02 23.45
N THR A 438 28.92 -19.31 23.73
CA THR A 438 27.88 -20.09 24.42
C THR A 438 27.86 -19.75 25.91
N ASN A 439 26.68 -19.85 26.51
CA ASN A 439 26.49 -19.94 27.96
C ASN A 439 25.88 -21.31 28.34
N GLU A 440 25.63 -21.53 29.62
CA GLU A 440 25.06 -22.79 30.12
C GLU A 440 23.68 -23.10 29.51
N ASN A 441 22.90 -22.08 29.17
CA ASN A 441 21.59 -22.25 28.56
C ASN A 441 21.72 -22.76 27.12
N ASP A 442 22.62 -22.17 26.34
CA ASP A 442 22.92 -22.58 24.97
C ASP A 442 23.34 -24.05 24.94
N GLU A 443 24.23 -24.46 25.85
CA GLU A 443 24.72 -25.83 25.95
C GLU A 443 23.61 -26.84 26.30
N LYS A 444 22.69 -26.47 27.21
CA LYS A 444 21.52 -27.31 27.54
C LYS A 444 20.59 -27.49 26.34
N VAL A 445 20.27 -26.41 25.63
CA VAL A 445 19.43 -26.49 24.41
C VAL A 445 20.12 -27.33 23.34
N TRP A 446 21.43 -27.20 23.17
CA TRP A 446 22.20 -28.00 22.21
C TRP A 446 22.19 -29.48 22.59
N ASP A 447 22.39 -29.82 23.86
CA ASP A 447 22.31 -31.20 24.35
C ASP A 447 20.91 -31.80 24.15
N SER A 448 19.86 -31.06 24.53
CA SER A 448 18.46 -31.49 24.34
C SER A 448 18.11 -31.70 22.88
N MET A 449 18.54 -30.79 22.00
CA MET A 449 18.39 -30.93 20.55
C MET A 449 19.06 -32.20 20.02
N ASP A 450 20.33 -32.43 20.37
CA ASP A 450 21.08 -33.60 19.90
C ASP A 450 20.44 -34.91 20.36
N ILE A 451 20.05 -34.96 21.65
CA ILE A 451 19.36 -36.11 22.24
C ILE A 451 18.04 -36.37 21.55
N ALA A 452 17.26 -35.31 21.25
CA ALA A 452 16.01 -35.43 20.52
C ALA A 452 16.23 -35.97 19.10
N THR A 453 17.24 -35.49 18.37
CA THR A 453 17.58 -35.99 17.03
C THR A 453 17.96 -37.47 17.05
N PHE A 454 18.84 -37.90 17.96
CA PHE A 454 19.18 -39.32 18.07
C PHE A 454 17.98 -40.18 18.48
N ASN A 455 17.18 -39.73 19.44
CA ASN A 455 16.01 -40.47 19.89
C ASN A 455 14.92 -40.54 18.80
N CYS A 456 14.77 -39.51 17.97
CA CYS A 456 13.88 -39.54 16.81
C CYS A 456 14.28 -40.68 15.85
N ILE A 457 15.58 -40.78 15.53
CA ILE A 457 16.08 -41.86 14.67
C ILE A 457 15.90 -43.24 15.32
N GLU A 458 16.29 -43.40 16.59
CA GLU A 458 16.33 -44.70 17.25
C GLU A 458 14.96 -45.21 17.71
N LYS A 459 14.08 -44.33 18.18
CA LYS A 459 12.80 -44.71 18.81
C LYS A 459 11.59 -44.56 17.88
N ILE A 460 11.67 -43.63 16.93
CA ILE A 460 10.58 -43.37 15.99
C ILE A 460 10.90 -43.99 14.63
N LEU A 461 12.04 -43.65 14.01
CA LEU A 461 12.30 -44.04 12.62
C LEU A 461 12.75 -45.48 12.44
N SER A 462 13.49 -46.06 13.39
CA SER A 462 13.98 -47.44 13.28
C SER A 462 12.91 -48.47 13.63
N PRO A 463 12.45 -49.34 12.70
CA PRO A 463 11.49 -50.43 12.99
C PRO A 463 11.97 -51.37 14.10
N ASN A 464 13.27 -51.65 14.12
CA ASN A 464 13.91 -52.60 15.03
C ASN A 464 14.66 -51.92 16.19
N GLY A 465 14.34 -50.65 16.45
CA GLY A 465 15.01 -49.85 17.48
C GLY A 465 16.49 -49.58 17.17
N LYS A 466 17.26 -49.22 18.21
CA LYS A 466 18.64 -48.75 18.08
C LYS A 466 19.63 -49.73 17.42
N MET A 467 19.41 -51.05 17.53
CA MET A 467 20.42 -52.05 17.16
C MET A 467 20.81 -52.04 15.68
N ASN A 468 19.91 -51.63 14.79
CA ASN A 468 20.12 -51.61 13.34
C ASN A 468 20.39 -50.20 12.79
N VAL A 469 20.63 -49.21 13.65
CA VAL A 469 20.95 -47.85 13.21
C VAL A 469 22.46 -47.70 13.10
N GLU A 470 22.94 -47.26 11.93
CA GLU A 470 24.33 -46.90 11.72
C GLU A 470 24.45 -45.38 11.60
N TYR A 471 25.48 -44.80 12.20
CA TYR A 471 25.79 -43.37 12.16
C TYR A 471 27.11 -43.13 11.46
N TRP A 472 27.26 -41.97 10.80
CA TRP A 472 28.52 -41.58 10.20
C TRP A 472 29.49 -41.01 11.25
N HIS A 473 30.74 -41.48 11.22
CA HIS A 473 31.86 -40.97 12.01
C HIS A 473 32.95 -40.49 11.04
N ASN A 474 33.36 -39.23 11.12
CA ASN A 474 34.21 -38.58 10.10
C ASN A 474 35.50 -39.34 9.76
N ASN A 475 36.06 -40.11 10.70
CA ASN A 475 37.30 -40.89 10.51
C ASN A 475 37.08 -42.41 10.45
N GLN A 476 35.85 -42.89 10.62
CA GLN A 476 35.53 -44.33 10.76
C GLN A 476 34.40 -44.80 9.84
N GLY A 477 33.79 -43.91 9.06
CA GLY A 477 32.63 -44.22 8.22
C GLY A 477 31.39 -44.61 9.02
N TRP A 478 30.57 -45.52 8.50
CA TRP A 478 29.34 -45.97 9.16
C TRP A 478 29.60 -46.92 10.34
N GLN A 479 29.04 -46.60 11.51
CA GLN A 479 29.23 -47.34 12.77
C GLN A 479 27.90 -47.53 13.51
N ASN A 480 27.70 -48.64 14.21
CA ASN A 480 26.49 -48.95 14.98
C ASN A 480 26.42 -48.29 16.38
N LYS A 481 27.16 -47.18 16.57
CA LYS A 481 27.18 -46.39 17.80
C LYS A 481 27.06 -44.90 17.48
N ARG A 482 26.48 -44.13 18.40
CA ARG A 482 26.40 -42.66 18.25
C ARG A 482 27.82 -42.05 18.16
N PRO A 483 28.04 -41.04 17.31
CA PRO A 483 29.30 -40.29 17.23
C PRO A 483 29.54 -39.42 18.48
N GLU A 484 30.78 -38.94 18.67
CA GLU A 484 31.10 -37.99 19.74
C GLU A 484 30.67 -36.56 19.34
N LYS A 485 30.40 -35.69 20.32
CA LYS A 485 29.93 -34.30 20.09
C LYS A 485 30.77 -33.56 19.03
N LYS A 486 32.09 -33.71 19.06
CA LYS A 486 33.03 -33.06 18.12
C LYS A 486 32.87 -33.49 16.66
N ASP A 487 32.24 -34.65 16.40
CA ASP A 487 32.10 -35.20 15.06
C ASP A 487 30.85 -34.68 14.35
N TYR A 488 29.83 -34.24 15.11
CA TYR A 488 28.56 -33.77 14.55
C TYR A 488 28.19 -32.32 14.91
N ARG A 489 28.71 -31.73 16.00
CA ARG A 489 28.51 -30.31 16.30
C ARG A 489 29.40 -29.46 15.41
N ALA A 490 28.81 -28.62 14.57
CA ALA A 490 29.60 -27.73 13.72
C ALA A 490 30.18 -26.58 14.58
N PRO A 491 31.45 -26.17 14.33
CA PRO A 491 32.08 -25.10 15.09
C PRO A 491 31.65 -23.70 14.62
N LEU A 492 30.40 -23.55 14.16
CA LEU A 492 29.88 -22.33 13.54
C LEU A 492 28.42 -22.05 13.90
N VAL A 493 27.99 -20.82 13.65
CA VAL A 493 26.59 -20.39 13.75
C VAL A 493 26.03 -19.92 12.40
N VAL A 494 24.70 -20.04 12.23
CA VAL A 494 23.95 -19.68 11.02
C VAL A 494 22.70 -18.86 11.36
N HIS A 495 22.13 -18.15 10.38
CA HIS A 495 20.94 -17.31 10.55
C HIS A 495 21.14 -16.20 11.60
N ASP A 496 22.12 -15.32 11.37
CA ASP A 496 22.34 -14.12 12.18
C ASP A 496 21.09 -13.25 12.31
N ALA A 497 20.79 -12.76 13.52
CA ALA A 497 19.62 -11.93 13.78
C ALA A 497 19.74 -10.99 15.01
N SER A 498 18.73 -10.12 15.17
CA SER A 498 18.45 -9.32 16.38
C SER A 498 19.40 -8.14 16.68
N THR A 499 20.30 -7.79 15.78
CA THR A 499 21.23 -6.65 15.98
C THR A 499 20.57 -5.28 15.95
N LEU A 500 19.32 -5.17 15.48
CA LEU A 500 18.48 -3.97 15.51
C LEU A 500 17.11 -4.34 16.08
N CYS A 501 17.09 -4.67 17.38
CA CYS A 501 15.91 -5.17 18.08
C CYS A 501 14.65 -4.32 17.85
N ILE A 502 13.52 -4.98 17.61
CA ILE A 502 12.19 -4.38 17.39
C ILE A 502 11.25 -4.77 18.53
N THR A 503 11.17 -3.93 19.55
CA THR A 503 10.33 -4.17 20.75
C THR A 503 9.47 -2.95 21.07
N ASN A 504 8.65 -3.06 22.12
CA ASN A 504 7.84 -1.97 22.67
C ASN A 504 8.49 -1.28 23.88
N ASP A 505 9.73 -1.63 24.21
CA ASP A 505 10.46 -1.15 25.38
C ASP A 505 11.65 -0.26 25.00
N ASP A 506 12.37 0.23 26.01
CA ASP A 506 13.54 1.10 25.84
C ASP A 506 14.75 0.42 25.18
N GLN A 507 14.71 -0.91 24.97
CA GLN A 507 15.73 -1.63 24.21
C GLN A 507 15.49 -1.56 22.70
N SER A 508 14.35 -1.04 22.27
CA SER A 508 13.93 -1.00 20.87
C SER A 508 14.77 -0.01 20.05
N VAL A 509 15.46 -0.53 19.03
CA VAL A 509 16.23 0.28 18.06
C VAL A 509 15.33 0.69 16.90
N VAL A 510 14.32 -0.12 16.60
CA VAL A 510 13.40 0.08 15.49
C VAL A 510 11.98 -0.05 16.01
N SER A 511 11.12 0.91 15.67
CA SER A 511 9.72 0.90 16.08
C SER A 511 8.94 -0.28 15.47
N LEU A 512 7.76 -0.59 16.02
CA LEU A 512 6.83 -1.59 15.45
C LEU A 512 6.30 -1.21 14.05
N LYS A 513 6.57 0.02 13.58
CA LYS A 513 6.34 0.49 12.20
C LYS A 513 7.60 0.42 11.33
N TYR A 514 8.62 -0.31 11.78
CA TYR A 514 9.89 -0.54 11.10
C TYR A 514 10.77 0.72 10.92
N GLU A 515 10.37 1.86 11.48
CA GLU A 515 11.14 3.11 11.42
C GLU A 515 12.23 3.12 12.49
N LEU A 516 13.43 3.55 12.11
CA LEU A 516 14.58 3.69 13.01
C LEU A 516 14.27 4.70 14.12
N SER A 517 14.46 4.30 15.37
CA SER A 517 14.20 5.18 16.51
C SER A 517 15.11 6.42 16.45
N GLY A 518 14.54 7.62 16.60
CA GLY A 518 15.30 8.88 16.62
C GLY A 518 15.68 9.46 15.25
N VAL A 519 15.48 8.73 14.13
CA VAL A 519 15.75 9.24 12.78
C VAL A 519 14.54 8.95 11.89
N LYS A 520 13.92 10.01 11.38
CA LYS A 520 12.73 9.88 10.53
C LYS A 520 13.11 9.35 9.16
N ASN A 521 12.16 8.69 8.51
CA ASN A 521 12.21 8.36 7.09
C ASN A 521 13.26 7.30 6.71
N ILE A 522 13.77 6.55 7.70
CA ILE A 522 14.63 5.39 7.53
C ILE A 522 13.92 4.18 8.12
N TYR A 523 13.71 3.17 7.29
CA TYR A 523 13.02 1.95 7.65
C TYR A 523 13.96 0.76 7.49
N VAL A 524 13.79 -0.24 8.34
CA VAL A 524 14.62 -1.45 8.34
C VAL A 524 13.73 -2.64 8.06
N THR A 525 14.25 -3.66 7.38
CA THR A 525 13.53 -4.92 7.21
C THR A 525 14.50 -6.10 7.14
N GLY A 526 14.02 -7.31 7.40
CA GLY A 526 14.82 -8.53 7.44
C GLY A 526 15.45 -8.83 8.80
N ALA A 527 16.42 -9.74 8.80
CA ALA A 527 16.90 -10.50 9.97
C ALA A 527 17.43 -9.66 11.15
N SER A 528 17.78 -8.39 10.93
CA SER A 528 18.22 -7.50 12.02
C SER A 528 17.10 -7.24 13.05
N LEU A 529 15.83 -7.38 12.65
CA LEU A 529 14.63 -6.98 13.42
C LEU A 529 14.00 -8.10 14.26
N TRP A 530 14.80 -8.84 15.02
CA TRP A 530 14.26 -9.92 15.85
C TRP A 530 13.95 -9.38 17.26
N PRO A 531 12.70 -9.49 17.76
CA PRO A 531 12.34 -9.03 19.11
C PRO A 531 12.90 -9.94 20.20
N THR A 532 12.94 -11.24 19.92
CA THR A 532 13.59 -12.31 20.68
C THR A 532 14.25 -13.24 19.69
N GLY A 533 15.09 -14.15 20.18
CA GLY A 533 15.47 -15.27 19.34
C GLY A 533 14.27 -16.17 19.03
N ALA A 534 14.50 -17.05 18.06
CA ALA A 534 13.54 -17.96 17.47
C ALA A 534 14.35 -19.05 16.77
N SER A 535 13.97 -20.32 16.90
CA SER A 535 14.74 -21.40 16.25
C SER A 535 14.36 -21.64 14.78
N TRP A 536 13.13 -21.34 14.35
CA TRP A 536 12.68 -21.68 13.00
C TRP A 536 13.41 -20.89 11.89
N ASN A 537 13.38 -21.39 10.65
CA ASN A 537 13.96 -20.64 9.54
C ASN A 537 13.18 -19.33 9.31
N PRO A 538 13.84 -18.16 9.36
CA PRO A 538 13.17 -16.86 9.46
C PRO A 538 12.61 -16.32 8.14
N THR A 539 12.93 -16.93 6.99
CA THR A 539 12.68 -16.33 5.66
C THR A 539 11.23 -15.96 5.41
N LEU A 540 10.29 -16.86 5.73
CA LEU A 540 8.88 -16.60 5.47
C LEU A 540 8.35 -15.41 6.31
N THR A 541 8.71 -15.36 7.59
CA THR A 541 8.36 -14.24 8.48
C THR A 541 9.01 -12.94 8.03
N MET A 542 10.27 -12.97 7.58
CA MET A 542 10.93 -11.77 7.02
C MET A 542 10.15 -11.20 5.84
N VAL A 543 9.79 -12.04 4.87
CA VAL A 543 9.04 -11.61 3.68
C VAL A 543 7.67 -11.06 4.04
N ALA A 544 6.94 -11.72 4.95
CA ALA A 544 5.65 -11.25 5.43
C ALA A 544 5.74 -9.85 6.06
N LEU A 545 6.74 -9.60 6.91
CA LEU A 545 6.94 -8.29 7.53
C LEU A 545 7.45 -7.24 6.53
N SER A 546 8.24 -7.62 5.52
CA SER A 546 8.63 -6.70 4.43
C SER A 546 7.43 -6.25 3.59
N GLN A 547 6.49 -7.16 3.28
CA GLN A 547 5.25 -6.82 2.60
C GLN A 547 4.38 -5.89 3.46
N HIS A 548 4.30 -6.14 4.77
CA HIS A 548 3.60 -5.25 5.69
C HIS A 548 4.20 -3.83 5.70
N LEU A 549 5.53 -3.72 5.74
CA LEU A 549 6.22 -2.43 5.64
C LEU A 549 5.83 -1.69 4.36
N ALA A 550 5.82 -2.36 3.20
CA ALA A 550 5.38 -1.74 1.94
C ALA A 550 3.96 -1.18 2.04
N ASP A 551 3.01 -1.93 2.60
CA ASP A 551 1.61 -1.49 2.76
C ASP A 551 1.49 -0.26 3.67
N ILE A 552 2.24 -0.21 4.78
CA ILE A 552 2.28 0.98 5.65
C ILE A 552 2.71 2.20 4.83
N LEU A 553 3.79 2.07 4.07
CA LEU A 553 4.38 3.21 3.38
C LEU A 553 3.55 3.68 2.17
N THR A 554 2.87 2.77 1.47
CA THR A 554 1.97 3.11 0.37
C THR A 554 0.61 3.62 0.85
N ASN A 555 0.05 3.09 1.94
CA ASN A 555 -1.22 3.59 2.49
C ASN A 555 -1.10 5.02 3.02
N GLN A 556 0.04 5.36 3.64
CA GLN A 556 0.34 6.77 3.96
C GLN A 556 0.37 7.68 2.72
N LYS A 557 0.65 7.14 1.53
CA LYS A 557 0.57 7.88 0.26
C LYS A 557 -0.89 8.05 -0.18
N LEU A 558 -1.73 7.02 -0.01
CA LEU A 558 -3.16 7.07 -0.29
C LEU A 558 -3.92 8.04 0.62
N GLU A 559 -3.64 8.03 1.93
CA GLU A 559 -4.20 9.00 2.90
C GLU A 559 -3.78 10.44 2.60
N LYS A 560 -2.62 10.62 1.94
CA LYS A 560 -2.15 11.93 1.46
C LYS A 560 -2.71 12.31 0.09
N MET A 561 -3.45 11.44 -0.61
CA MET A 561 -4.04 11.81 -1.90
C MET A 561 -5.17 12.80 -1.71
N LYS A 562 -5.17 13.83 -2.55
CA LYS A 562 -6.22 14.85 -2.63
C LYS A 562 -7.59 14.18 -2.77
N THR A 563 -8.52 14.48 -1.87
CA THR A 563 -9.94 14.09 -2.04
C THR A 563 -10.54 14.97 -3.13
N LEU A 564 -11.09 14.34 -4.18
CA LEU A 564 -11.76 15.04 -5.27
C LEU A 564 -13.25 15.15 -4.95
N GLN A 565 -13.73 16.38 -4.83
CA GLN A 565 -15.11 16.68 -4.47
C GLN A 565 -15.53 17.99 -5.14
N ASN A 566 -16.82 18.24 -5.21
CA ASN A 566 -17.35 19.48 -5.75
C ASN A 566 -17.24 20.66 -4.75
N LEU A 567 -16.01 21.00 -4.35
CA LEU A 567 -15.66 22.12 -3.48
C LEU A 567 -14.32 22.68 -3.91
N TYR A 568 -14.35 23.87 -4.49
CA TYR A 568 -13.16 24.64 -4.80
C TYR A 568 -13.49 26.13 -4.68
N VAL A 569 -12.74 26.83 -3.82
CA VAL A 569 -12.85 28.28 -3.65
C VAL A 569 -11.47 28.88 -3.90
N ASN A 570 -11.33 29.57 -5.02
CA ASN A 570 -10.09 30.26 -5.37
C ASN A 570 -9.99 31.60 -4.63
N ILE A 571 -9.26 31.60 -3.52
CA ILE A 571 -8.92 32.80 -2.75
C ILE A 571 -7.49 33.20 -3.09
N THR A 572 -7.31 34.35 -3.75
CA THR A 572 -5.99 34.93 -4.01
C THR A 572 -5.73 36.10 -3.08
N SER A 573 -4.53 36.69 -3.16
CA SER A 573 -4.20 37.90 -2.41
C SER A 573 -5.19 39.06 -2.68
N GLN A 574 -5.85 39.07 -3.84
CA GLN A 574 -6.84 40.10 -4.18
C GLN A 574 -8.10 39.99 -3.29
N GLU A 575 -8.64 38.78 -3.10
CA GLU A 575 -9.76 38.55 -2.17
C GLU A 575 -9.37 38.96 -0.75
N ILE A 576 -8.20 38.53 -0.27
CA ILE A 576 -7.71 38.80 1.09
C ILE A 576 -7.61 40.31 1.31
N LEU A 577 -7.01 41.04 0.38
CA LEU A 577 -6.86 42.49 0.47
C LEU A 577 -8.21 43.20 0.45
N LYS A 578 -9.14 42.82 -0.44
CA LYS A 578 -10.47 43.46 -0.51
C LYS A 578 -11.29 43.19 0.76
N VAL A 579 -11.20 41.99 1.34
CA VAL A 579 -11.81 41.65 2.62
C VAL A 579 -11.17 42.46 3.76
N ALA A 580 -9.84 42.55 3.82
CA ALA A 580 -9.15 43.35 4.83
C ALA A 580 -9.51 44.84 4.75
N GLN A 581 -9.57 45.41 3.54
CA GLN A 581 -10.02 46.79 3.31
C GLN A 581 -11.47 47.01 3.78
N SER A 582 -12.35 46.01 3.61
CA SER A 582 -13.74 46.11 4.06
C SER A 582 -13.89 46.23 5.59
N LEU A 583 -12.87 45.81 6.34
CA LEU A 583 -12.82 45.93 7.80
C LEU A 583 -12.36 47.32 8.28
N THR A 584 -11.70 48.11 7.42
CA THR A 584 -11.23 49.46 7.78
C THR A 584 -12.30 50.54 7.64
N THR A 585 -13.46 50.22 7.04
CA THR A 585 -14.51 51.19 6.71
C THR A 585 -15.43 51.57 7.89
N GLN A 586 -15.19 51.03 9.10
CA GLN A 586 -16.02 51.16 10.31
C GLN A 586 -17.50 50.72 10.16
N SER A 587 -17.94 50.31 8.97
CA SER A 587 -19.28 49.79 8.68
C SER A 587 -19.20 48.31 8.27
N ILE A 588 -19.10 47.44 9.27
CA ILE A 588 -18.91 45.99 9.09
C ILE A 588 -20.22 45.18 9.09
N SER A 589 -21.30 45.77 9.62
CA SER A 589 -22.63 45.15 9.78
C SER A 589 -23.60 45.57 8.68
N GLY A 590 -24.84 45.06 8.72
CA GLY A 590 -25.86 44.87 7.67
C GLY A 590 -26.27 46.00 6.70
N ALA A 591 -25.44 47.00 6.45
CA ALA A 591 -25.57 48.04 5.43
C ALA A 591 -24.19 48.55 4.98
N PRO A 592 -23.19 47.69 4.71
CA PRO A 592 -21.86 48.18 4.45
C PRO A 592 -21.83 48.99 3.14
N SER A 593 -20.98 50.01 3.07
CA SER A 593 -20.90 50.91 1.92
C SER A 593 -20.55 50.18 0.61
N ASN A 594 -19.86 49.04 0.70
CA ASN A 594 -19.55 48.16 -0.44
C ASN A 594 -20.72 47.28 -0.90
N MET A 595 -21.86 47.25 -0.18
CA MET A 595 -23.05 46.48 -0.59
C MET A 595 -23.59 46.99 -1.93
N ILE A 596 -23.64 48.31 -2.10
CA ILE A 596 -24.19 48.96 -3.29
C ILE A 596 -23.36 48.56 -4.51
N GLU A 597 -22.02 48.61 -4.41
CA GLU A 597 -21.11 48.17 -5.48
C GLU A 597 -21.39 46.71 -5.89
N PHE A 598 -21.65 45.83 -4.94
CA PHE A 598 -21.93 44.42 -5.23
C PHE A 598 -23.30 44.23 -5.88
N GLU A 599 -24.35 44.89 -5.37
CA GLU A 599 -25.69 44.84 -5.95
C GLU A 599 -25.70 45.38 -7.39
N GLU A 600 -25.05 46.52 -7.65
CA GLU A 600 -24.94 47.12 -8.99
C GLU A 600 -24.19 46.21 -9.98
N LYS A 601 -23.10 45.56 -9.56
CA LYS A 601 -22.38 44.61 -10.41
C LYS A 601 -23.20 43.36 -10.72
N ILE A 602 -24.05 42.90 -9.79
CA ILE A 602 -24.99 41.81 -10.04
C ILE A 602 -26.09 42.26 -11.00
N GLU A 603 -26.62 43.48 -10.83
CA GLU A 603 -27.60 44.08 -11.75
C GLU A 603 -27.05 44.12 -13.18
N GLU A 604 -25.80 44.58 -13.35
CA GLU A 604 -25.10 44.61 -14.63
C GLU A 604 -24.91 43.21 -15.22
N TYR A 605 -24.37 42.26 -14.45
CA TYR A 605 -24.07 40.91 -14.94
C TYR A 605 -25.34 40.16 -15.38
N PHE A 606 -26.42 40.24 -14.60
CA PHE A 606 -27.69 39.57 -14.93
C PHE A 606 -28.57 40.38 -15.91
N GLY A 607 -28.29 41.66 -16.13
CA GLY A 607 -29.12 42.54 -16.95
C GLY A 607 -30.50 42.79 -16.34
N VAL A 608 -30.57 42.92 -15.00
CA VAL A 608 -31.81 43.18 -14.24
C VAL A 608 -31.82 44.60 -13.68
N LYS A 609 -32.99 45.11 -13.27
CA LYS A 609 -33.09 46.47 -12.72
C LYS A 609 -32.65 46.57 -11.26
N LYS A 610 -32.85 45.51 -10.48
CA LYS A 610 -32.56 45.51 -9.04
C LYS A 610 -31.98 44.18 -8.56
N ALA A 611 -30.96 44.27 -7.71
CA ALA A 611 -30.45 43.17 -6.89
C ALA A 611 -30.54 43.53 -5.40
N VAL A 612 -30.88 42.56 -4.55
CA VAL A 612 -30.95 42.72 -3.10
C VAL A 612 -30.21 41.58 -2.42
N THR A 613 -29.11 41.92 -1.75
CA THR A 613 -28.31 40.98 -0.95
C THR A 613 -29.03 40.54 0.31
N VAL A 614 -28.89 39.27 0.69
CA VAL A 614 -29.41 38.68 1.94
C VAL A 614 -28.40 37.71 2.56
N CYS A 615 -28.66 37.23 3.77
CA CYS A 615 -27.73 36.38 4.52
C CYS A 615 -27.62 34.91 4.04
N SER A 616 -28.53 34.41 3.20
CA SER A 616 -28.42 33.06 2.60
C SER A 616 -29.32 32.91 1.36
N GLY A 617 -29.09 31.88 0.55
CA GLY A 617 -29.98 31.52 -0.56
C GLY A 617 -31.37 31.04 -0.12
N THR A 618 -31.47 30.31 0.99
CA THR A 618 -32.78 29.92 1.55
C THR A 618 -33.61 31.16 1.91
N VAL A 619 -32.95 32.18 2.47
CA VAL A 619 -33.59 33.45 2.83
C VAL A 619 -33.98 34.27 1.60
N SER A 620 -33.24 34.17 0.49
CA SER A 620 -33.63 34.87 -0.75
C SER A 620 -34.97 34.37 -1.28
N ILE A 621 -35.21 33.06 -1.22
CA ILE A 621 -36.49 32.43 -1.55
C ILE A 621 -37.58 32.82 -0.55
N TYR A 622 -37.28 32.80 0.75
CA TYR A 622 -38.23 33.21 1.80
C TYR A 622 -38.70 34.65 1.60
N CYS A 623 -37.78 35.58 1.33
CA CYS A 623 -38.11 36.97 1.02
C CYS A 623 -38.92 37.11 -0.28
N ALA A 624 -38.61 36.31 -1.31
CA ALA A 624 -39.36 36.31 -2.57
C ALA A 624 -40.83 35.90 -2.35
N LEU A 625 -41.08 34.84 -1.60
CA LEU A 625 -42.43 34.36 -1.28
C LEU A 625 -43.22 35.43 -0.50
N LEU A 626 -42.62 36.05 0.52
CA LEU A 626 -43.26 37.12 1.29
C LEU A 626 -43.55 38.37 0.44
N ALA A 627 -42.65 38.75 -0.46
CA ALA A 627 -42.82 39.93 -1.33
C ALA A 627 -43.97 39.75 -2.34
N LEU A 628 -44.21 38.50 -2.78
CA LEU A 628 -45.35 38.10 -3.59
C LEU A 628 -46.65 37.98 -2.78
N GLY A 629 -46.60 38.12 -1.45
CA GLY A 629 -47.76 38.05 -0.57
C GLY A 629 -48.25 36.62 -0.30
N ILE A 630 -47.41 35.62 -0.53
CA ILE A 630 -47.75 34.20 -0.33
C ILE A 630 -47.75 33.89 1.16
N GLY A 631 -48.70 33.07 1.61
CA GLY A 631 -48.77 32.64 3.00
C GLY A 631 -49.65 31.41 3.22
N GLU A 632 -50.22 31.34 4.41
CA GLU A 632 -51.12 30.26 4.79
C GLU A 632 -52.31 30.14 3.84
N GLY A 633 -52.60 28.92 3.42
CA GLY A 633 -53.69 28.61 2.49
C GLY A 633 -53.31 28.66 1.00
N ASP A 634 -52.15 29.21 0.65
CA ASP A 634 -51.62 29.21 -0.72
C ASP A 634 -50.87 27.92 -1.04
N GLU A 635 -50.80 27.58 -2.33
CA GLU A 635 -50.02 26.49 -2.87
C GLU A 635 -48.83 27.02 -3.68
N VAL A 636 -47.64 26.46 -3.44
CA VAL A 636 -46.41 26.74 -4.18
C VAL A 636 -45.87 25.46 -4.78
N ILE A 637 -45.66 25.48 -6.09
CA ILE A 637 -45.24 24.30 -6.85
C ILE A 637 -43.71 24.19 -6.91
N LEU A 638 -43.16 22.99 -6.77
CA LEU A 638 -41.71 22.70 -6.80
C LEU A 638 -41.45 21.31 -7.42
N ASN A 639 -40.24 21.06 -7.95
CA ASN A 639 -39.83 19.72 -8.37
C ASN A 639 -39.26 18.95 -7.15
N PRO A 640 -39.72 17.72 -6.84
CA PRO A 640 -39.23 16.99 -5.67
C PRO A 640 -37.78 16.51 -5.80
N ALA A 641 -37.14 16.58 -6.98
CA ALA A 641 -35.72 16.31 -7.17
C ALA A 641 -34.80 17.52 -6.85
N SER A 642 -35.35 18.63 -6.34
CA SER A 642 -34.56 19.79 -5.93
C SER A 642 -33.97 19.64 -4.53
N VAL A 643 -33.16 20.63 -4.10
CA VAL A 643 -32.65 20.69 -2.73
C VAL A 643 -33.75 21.08 -1.73
N ILE A 644 -33.67 20.55 -0.51
CA ILE A 644 -34.65 20.83 0.55
C ILE A 644 -34.71 22.34 0.89
N MET A 645 -33.60 23.06 0.71
CA MET A 645 -33.49 24.51 0.93
C MET A 645 -34.43 25.32 0.02
N SER A 646 -34.86 24.80 -1.13
CA SER A 646 -35.85 25.45 -1.99
C SER A 646 -37.28 25.27 -1.46
N GLY A 647 -37.54 24.16 -0.76
CA GLY A 647 -38.86 23.83 -0.21
C GLY A 647 -39.11 24.32 1.22
N LEU A 648 -38.07 24.38 2.06
CA LEU A 648 -38.19 24.83 3.46
C LEU A 648 -38.88 26.20 3.60
N PRO A 649 -38.56 27.21 2.77
CA PRO A 649 -39.25 28.51 2.83
C PRO A 649 -40.76 28.40 2.65
N ILE A 650 -41.24 27.51 1.77
CA ILE A 650 -42.67 27.30 1.54
C ILE A 650 -43.35 26.84 2.84
N ALA A 651 -42.77 25.83 3.50
CA ALA A 651 -43.30 25.31 4.75
C ALA A 651 -43.23 26.35 5.89
N GLN A 652 -42.15 27.14 5.95
CA GLN A 652 -41.94 28.13 7.01
C GLN A 652 -42.92 29.32 6.94
N ILE A 653 -43.40 29.71 5.76
CA ILE A 653 -44.45 30.77 5.66
C ILE A 653 -45.87 30.24 5.91
N GLY A 654 -46.04 28.92 6.07
CA GLY A 654 -47.33 28.25 6.21
C GLY A 654 -48.03 27.90 4.88
N ALA A 655 -47.36 28.09 3.73
CA ALA A 655 -47.91 27.68 2.44
C ALA A 655 -47.75 26.16 2.23
N LYS A 656 -48.55 25.59 1.33
CA LYS A 656 -48.47 24.17 0.97
C LYS A 656 -47.54 23.97 -0.22
N ALA A 657 -46.50 23.16 -0.04
CA ALA A 657 -45.68 22.69 -1.16
C ALA A 657 -46.47 21.65 -1.99
N VAL A 658 -46.56 21.85 -3.29
CA VAL A 658 -47.16 20.92 -4.26
C VAL A 658 -46.07 20.48 -5.23
N PHE A 659 -45.88 19.18 -5.39
CA PHE A 659 -44.79 18.64 -6.19
C PHE A 659 -45.22 18.35 -7.62
N VAL A 660 -44.38 18.74 -8.58
CA VAL A 660 -44.50 18.40 -10.00
C VAL A 660 -43.32 17.54 -10.41
N ASP A 661 -43.62 16.44 -11.07
CA ASP A 661 -42.62 15.48 -11.53
C ASP A 661 -41.68 16.08 -12.60
N THR A 662 -40.53 15.43 -12.78
CA THR A 662 -39.61 15.73 -13.89
C THR A 662 -40.07 15.06 -15.20
N PRO A 663 -39.74 15.62 -16.38
CA PRO A 663 -39.96 14.94 -17.65
C PRO A 663 -39.30 13.55 -17.73
N GLN A 664 -39.91 12.63 -18.47
CA GLN A 664 -39.41 11.26 -18.66
C GLN A 664 -37.98 11.20 -19.24
N LYS A 665 -37.62 12.15 -20.11
CA LYS A 665 -36.25 12.30 -20.67
C LYS A 665 -35.22 12.79 -19.64
N SER A 666 -35.64 12.94 -18.37
CA SER A 666 -34.79 13.18 -17.21
C SER A 666 -34.05 14.51 -17.29
N SER A 667 -34.77 15.55 -16.91
CA SER A 667 -34.31 16.94 -16.77
C SER A 667 -34.50 17.39 -15.31
N PHE A 668 -34.03 18.57 -14.94
CA PHE A 668 -34.41 19.19 -13.65
C PHE A 668 -35.61 20.13 -13.77
N GLY A 669 -36.20 20.25 -14.97
CA GLY A 669 -37.40 21.03 -15.23
C GLY A 669 -38.69 20.35 -14.76
N PHE A 670 -39.84 20.94 -15.12
CA PHE A 670 -41.16 20.38 -14.85
C PHE A 670 -41.69 19.59 -16.03
N ASP A 671 -42.36 18.47 -15.75
CA ASP A 671 -43.32 17.89 -16.68
C ASP A 671 -44.53 18.83 -16.80
N LEU A 672 -44.67 19.48 -17.97
CA LEU A 672 -45.72 20.46 -18.21
C LEU A 672 -47.13 19.85 -18.22
N ASP A 673 -47.28 18.57 -18.54
CA ASP A 673 -48.57 17.89 -18.52
C ASP A 673 -48.97 17.51 -17.10
N HIS A 674 -48.00 17.13 -16.26
CA HIS A 674 -48.24 16.97 -14.84
C HIS A 674 -48.50 18.33 -14.15
N LEU A 675 -47.75 19.38 -14.51
CA LEU A 675 -47.96 20.75 -14.02
C LEU A 675 -49.41 21.22 -14.26
N LYS A 676 -49.95 21.00 -15.46
CA LYS A 676 -51.36 21.31 -15.79
C LYS A 676 -52.36 20.64 -14.85
N LYS A 677 -52.06 19.43 -14.37
CA LYS A 677 -52.97 18.63 -13.53
C LYS A 677 -52.95 19.05 -12.06
N VAL A 678 -51.80 19.48 -11.54
CA VAL A 678 -51.66 19.81 -10.11
C VAL A 678 -52.03 21.25 -9.78
N VAL A 679 -52.05 22.14 -10.77
CA VAL A 679 -52.40 23.56 -10.57
C VAL A 679 -53.85 23.68 -10.15
N THR A 680 -54.08 24.44 -9.09
CA THR A 680 -55.41 24.76 -8.56
C THR A 680 -55.62 26.27 -8.48
N ASN A 681 -56.79 26.71 -8.01
CA ASN A 681 -57.05 28.13 -7.71
C ASN A 681 -56.24 28.66 -6.51
N LYS A 682 -55.67 27.77 -5.69
CA LYS A 682 -54.78 28.11 -4.56
C LYS A 682 -53.33 28.26 -5.01
N THR A 683 -52.97 27.79 -6.20
CA THR A 683 -51.60 27.93 -6.71
C THR A 683 -51.27 29.39 -6.95
N LYS A 684 -50.30 29.92 -6.21
CA LYS A 684 -49.84 31.31 -6.33
C LYS A 684 -48.48 31.44 -6.99
N ALA A 685 -47.62 30.45 -6.81
CA ALA A 685 -46.30 30.47 -7.42
C ALA A 685 -45.77 29.08 -7.77
N VAL A 686 -44.75 29.06 -8.63
CA VAL A 686 -43.85 27.93 -8.87
C VAL A 686 -42.43 28.36 -8.50
N ILE A 687 -41.62 27.41 -8.01
CA ILE A 687 -40.18 27.57 -7.82
C ILE A 687 -39.47 26.63 -8.80
N ALA A 688 -38.90 27.19 -9.87
CA ALA A 688 -38.15 26.44 -10.87
C ALA A 688 -36.68 26.34 -10.44
N VAL A 689 -36.14 25.11 -10.32
CA VAL A 689 -34.80 24.86 -9.78
C VAL A 689 -33.90 24.19 -10.84
N PRO A 690 -33.14 24.96 -11.64
CA PRO A 690 -32.11 24.41 -12.50
C PRO A 690 -30.93 23.87 -11.65
N MET A 691 -31.00 22.57 -11.31
CA MET A 691 -30.03 21.88 -10.45
C MET A 691 -28.66 21.70 -11.14
N TRP A 692 -27.62 21.72 -10.32
CA TRP A 692 -26.21 21.48 -10.67
C TRP A 692 -25.67 22.29 -11.86
N GLY A 693 -26.30 23.41 -12.19
CA GLY A 693 -25.87 24.24 -13.30
C GLY A 693 -26.42 23.81 -14.67
N TYR A 694 -27.32 22.84 -14.68
CA TYR A 694 -27.94 22.34 -15.89
C TYR A 694 -29.19 23.20 -16.21
N PRO A 695 -29.29 23.70 -17.45
CA PRO A 695 -30.41 24.52 -17.87
C PRO A 695 -31.69 23.70 -18.02
N ILE A 696 -32.82 24.35 -17.73
CA ILE A 696 -34.17 23.81 -17.87
C ILE A 696 -34.97 24.66 -18.87
N ASP A 697 -36.04 24.09 -19.45
CA ASP A 697 -36.97 24.84 -20.30
C ASP A 697 -37.84 25.79 -19.45
N ILE A 698 -37.21 26.87 -19.00
CA ILE A 698 -37.81 27.87 -18.13
C ILE A 698 -38.86 28.69 -18.88
N GLU A 699 -38.68 28.88 -20.18
CA GLU A 699 -39.56 29.68 -21.02
C GLU A 699 -40.95 29.05 -21.14
N SER A 700 -41.03 27.73 -21.32
CA SER A 700 -42.31 27.02 -21.29
C SER A 700 -43.01 27.11 -19.94
N ILE A 701 -42.26 27.06 -18.82
CA ILE A 701 -42.82 27.22 -17.47
C ILE A 701 -43.39 28.63 -17.28
N VAL A 702 -42.63 29.66 -17.65
CA VAL A 702 -43.05 31.06 -17.55
C VAL A 702 -44.28 31.33 -18.43
N ASN A 703 -44.27 30.90 -19.68
CA ASN A 703 -45.40 31.05 -20.60
C ASN A 703 -46.68 30.36 -20.09
N PHE A 704 -46.54 29.21 -19.42
CA PHE A 704 -47.66 28.51 -18.80
C PHE A 704 -48.23 29.27 -17.60
N CYS A 705 -47.35 29.79 -16.73
CA CYS A 705 -47.72 30.47 -15.49
C CYS A 705 -48.30 31.86 -15.72
N GLN A 706 -47.73 32.63 -16.65
CA GLN A 706 -48.21 33.98 -17.00
C GLN A 706 -49.67 33.98 -17.46
N LYS A 707 -50.08 32.99 -18.27
CA LYS A 707 -51.47 32.84 -18.73
C LYS A 707 -52.48 32.59 -17.59
N ARG A 708 -52.00 32.29 -16.37
CA ARG A 708 -52.80 31.91 -15.20
C ARG A 708 -52.57 32.83 -14.00
N ASN A 709 -51.81 33.91 -14.16
CA ASN A 709 -51.41 34.79 -13.05
C ASN A 709 -50.72 34.05 -11.89
N ILE A 710 -49.91 33.04 -12.22
CA ILE A 710 -49.06 32.33 -11.26
C ILE A 710 -47.66 32.90 -11.37
N SER A 711 -47.06 33.27 -10.25
CA SER A 711 -45.70 33.81 -10.26
C SER A 711 -44.63 32.72 -10.36
N VAL A 712 -43.52 33.03 -11.00
CA VAL A 712 -42.38 32.17 -11.20
C VAL A 712 -41.20 32.73 -10.41
N ILE A 713 -40.75 31.95 -9.44
CA ILE A 713 -39.48 32.16 -8.76
C ILE A 713 -38.45 31.20 -9.38
N GLU A 714 -37.31 31.73 -9.81
CA GLU A 714 -36.18 30.93 -10.28
C GLU A 714 -35.16 30.76 -9.16
N ASP A 715 -35.00 29.55 -8.61
CA ASP A 715 -33.90 29.23 -7.69
C ASP A 715 -32.66 28.84 -8.50
N VAL A 716 -31.86 29.85 -8.82
CA VAL A 716 -30.60 29.72 -9.58
C VAL A 716 -29.39 29.59 -8.67
N SER A 717 -29.57 29.12 -7.43
CA SER A 717 -28.48 28.91 -6.46
C SER A 717 -27.35 28.00 -6.93
N GLN A 718 -27.57 27.15 -7.93
CA GLN A 718 -26.53 26.31 -8.55
C GLN A 718 -26.23 26.70 -10.00
N SER A 719 -26.88 27.75 -10.51
CA SER A 719 -26.94 28.07 -11.95
C SER A 719 -26.45 29.48 -12.28
N HIS A 720 -25.55 30.04 -11.47
CA HIS A 720 -24.89 31.34 -11.76
C HIS A 720 -24.23 31.28 -13.14
N GLY A 721 -24.59 32.20 -14.04
CA GLY A 721 -24.03 32.23 -15.40
C GLY A 721 -24.62 31.21 -16.38
N THR A 722 -25.55 30.34 -15.95
CA THR A 722 -26.24 29.41 -16.83
C THR A 722 -27.21 30.16 -17.74
N LYS A 723 -27.24 29.82 -19.03
CA LYS A 723 -28.07 30.51 -20.03
C LYS A 723 -29.09 29.58 -20.70
N TRP A 724 -30.27 30.13 -20.94
CA TRP A 724 -31.30 29.62 -21.86
C TRP A 724 -31.40 30.61 -23.02
N ASN A 725 -31.44 30.18 -24.29
CA ASN A 725 -31.65 31.07 -25.46
C ASN A 725 -30.95 32.45 -25.34
N HIS A 726 -29.65 32.45 -24.98
CA HIS A 726 -28.77 33.60 -24.75
C HIS A 726 -28.99 34.46 -23.48
N LYS A 727 -30.12 34.33 -22.77
CA LYS A 727 -30.37 35.05 -21.51
C LYS A 727 -29.94 34.22 -20.31
N LEU A 728 -29.54 34.89 -19.23
CA LEU A 728 -29.20 34.24 -17.97
C LEU A 728 -30.45 33.69 -17.27
N LEU A 729 -30.36 32.48 -16.73
CA LEU A 729 -31.37 31.99 -15.79
C LEU A 729 -31.42 32.90 -14.56
N GLY A 730 -32.59 33.00 -13.95
CA GLY A 730 -32.90 33.93 -12.86
C GLY A 730 -33.54 35.24 -13.34
N THR A 731 -33.72 35.40 -14.66
CA THR A 731 -34.21 36.64 -15.28
C THR A 731 -35.48 36.44 -16.12
N TYR A 732 -36.03 35.23 -16.15
CA TYR A 732 -37.22 34.85 -16.90
C TYR A 732 -38.50 35.00 -16.08
N GLY A 733 -38.48 34.58 -14.80
CA GLY A 733 -39.58 34.73 -13.86
C GLY A 733 -39.67 36.13 -13.25
N GLU A 734 -40.63 36.33 -12.33
CA GLU A 734 -40.73 37.60 -11.59
C GLU A 734 -39.54 37.85 -10.66
N ILE A 735 -38.99 36.79 -10.07
CA ILE A 735 -37.91 36.87 -9.08
C ILE A 735 -36.90 35.74 -9.28
N GLY A 736 -35.62 36.09 -9.37
CA GLY A 736 -34.50 35.14 -9.30
C GLY A 736 -33.87 35.12 -7.91
N CYS A 737 -33.59 33.93 -7.40
CA CYS A 737 -33.01 33.69 -6.09
C CYS A 737 -31.66 32.98 -6.24
N LEU A 738 -30.61 33.52 -5.62
CA LEU A 738 -29.26 32.96 -5.65
C LEU A 738 -28.79 32.67 -4.22
N SER A 739 -27.94 31.66 -4.12
CA SER A 739 -27.10 31.39 -2.94
C SER A 739 -25.67 31.80 -3.27
N THR A 740 -24.99 32.41 -2.32
CA THR A 740 -23.54 32.66 -2.41
C THR A 740 -22.79 31.92 -1.31
N GLN A 741 -23.31 30.75 -0.92
CA GLN A 741 -22.64 29.85 0.03
C GLN A 741 -21.26 29.39 -0.50
N GLN A 742 -20.38 28.92 0.38
CA GLN A 742 -19.01 28.49 0.09
C GLN A 742 -18.84 27.70 -1.22
N ARG A 743 -19.75 26.77 -1.53
CA ARG A 743 -19.68 25.89 -2.71
C ARG A 743 -20.11 26.54 -4.03
N LYS A 744 -20.69 27.74 -3.99
CA LYS A 744 -21.27 28.40 -5.18
C LYS A 744 -20.18 29.10 -6.00
N LEU A 745 -20.43 29.28 -7.30
CA LEU A 745 -19.45 29.90 -8.21
C LEU A 745 -19.11 31.34 -7.80
N ILE A 746 -20.12 32.07 -7.34
CA ILE A 746 -19.97 33.33 -6.62
C ILE A 746 -20.12 32.99 -5.14
N SER A 747 -19.01 32.95 -4.41
CA SER A 747 -18.98 32.55 -3.01
C SER A 747 -18.72 33.77 -2.13
N THR A 748 -19.49 33.91 -1.07
CA THR A 748 -19.31 34.91 0.00
C THR A 748 -19.06 34.23 1.36
N GLY A 749 -18.75 32.93 1.35
CA GLY A 749 -18.77 32.08 2.54
C GLY A 749 -20.20 31.67 2.90
N GLU A 750 -21.00 32.63 3.34
CA GLU A 750 -22.46 32.52 3.49
C GLU A 750 -23.12 33.77 2.90
N GLY A 751 -24.28 33.60 2.26
CA GLY A 751 -24.98 34.72 1.61
C GLY A 751 -26.00 34.29 0.56
N GLY A 752 -26.74 35.27 0.05
CA GLY A 752 -27.66 35.11 -1.06
C GLY A 752 -28.02 36.43 -1.70
N LEU A 753 -28.69 36.36 -2.85
CA LEU A 753 -29.17 37.51 -3.61
C LEU A 753 -30.59 37.24 -4.10
N VAL A 754 -31.39 38.30 -4.17
CA VAL A 754 -32.61 38.33 -4.96
C VAL A 754 -32.42 39.29 -6.13
N ILE A 755 -32.74 38.86 -7.34
CA ILE A 755 -32.71 39.68 -8.55
C ILE A 755 -34.11 39.81 -9.14
N THR A 756 -34.46 41.00 -9.62
CA THR A 756 -35.74 41.23 -10.28
C THR A 756 -35.70 42.48 -11.15
N SER A 757 -36.54 42.50 -12.19
CA SER A 757 -36.80 43.70 -13.00
C SER A 757 -37.99 44.51 -12.48
N ASN A 758 -38.66 44.07 -11.42
CA ASN A 758 -39.76 44.77 -10.76
C ASN A 758 -39.24 45.55 -9.53
N ILE A 759 -39.14 46.87 -9.67
CA ILE A 759 -38.64 47.77 -8.62
C ILE A 759 -39.51 47.72 -7.35
N ALA A 760 -40.83 47.54 -7.50
CA ALA A 760 -41.73 47.44 -6.34
C ALA A 760 -41.48 46.16 -5.53
N LEU A 761 -41.22 45.03 -6.19
CA LEU A 761 -40.85 43.79 -5.51
C LEU A 761 -39.48 43.93 -4.82
N ALA A 762 -38.50 44.54 -5.48
CA ALA A 762 -37.19 44.79 -4.88
C ALA A 762 -37.29 45.65 -3.59
N ASN A 763 -38.12 46.69 -3.61
CA ASN A 763 -38.36 47.54 -2.44
C ASN A 763 -39.02 46.75 -1.30
N LYS A 764 -40.04 45.93 -1.59
CA LYS A 764 -40.65 45.03 -0.59
C LYS A 764 -39.63 44.09 0.03
N ILE A 765 -38.75 43.50 -0.78
CA ILE A 765 -37.70 42.58 -0.30
C ILE A 765 -36.69 43.32 0.58
N LYS A 766 -36.34 44.56 0.24
CA LYS A 766 -35.49 45.41 1.08
C LYS A 766 -36.13 45.68 2.44
N THR A 767 -37.43 45.98 2.48
CA THR A 767 -38.22 46.10 3.72
C THR A 767 -38.23 44.80 4.54
N ILE A 768 -38.53 43.66 3.90
CA ILE A 768 -38.55 42.33 4.57
C ILE A 768 -37.19 42.00 5.18
N LYS A 769 -36.09 42.29 4.46
CA LYS A 769 -34.71 42.08 4.91
C LYS A 769 -34.33 42.87 6.16
N TRP A 770 -34.99 44.01 6.34
CA TRP A 770 -34.70 45.01 7.37
C TRP A 770 -35.83 45.06 8.41
N TYR A 771 -36.15 43.93 9.04
CA TYR A 771 -37.16 43.88 10.13
C TYR A 771 -38.57 44.35 9.74
N GLY A 772 -38.89 44.48 8.45
CA GLY A 772 -40.13 45.08 8.01
C GLY A 772 -40.16 46.61 8.15
N LEU A 773 -39.00 47.28 8.05
CA LEU A 773 -38.85 48.73 8.13
C LEU A 773 -39.58 49.44 6.97
N GLU A 774 -40.37 50.46 7.33
CA GLU A 774 -41.01 51.36 6.36
C GLU A 774 -39.98 51.98 5.39
N PRO A 775 -40.32 52.20 4.11
CA PRO A 775 -39.39 52.75 3.13
C PRO A 775 -38.77 54.11 3.53
N ASP A 776 -39.47 54.92 4.32
CA ASP A 776 -39.01 56.21 4.85
C ASP A 776 -38.20 56.09 6.16
N GLY A 777 -38.07 54.87 6.71
CA GLY A 777 -37.36 54.58 7.94
C GLY A 777 -38.11 54.96 9.22
N SER A 778 -39.39 55.34 9.13
CA SER A 778 -40.15 55.89 10.25
C SER A 778 -40.57 54.86 11.31
N ALA A 779 -40.83 53.61 10.92
CA ALA A 779 -41.35 52.56 11.81
C ALA A 779 -40.97 51.13 11.38
N ILE A 780 -41.01 50.20 12.33
CA ILE A 780 -40.90 48.74 12.13
C ILE A 780 -42.18 48.05 12.64
N GLY A 781 -42.53 46.90 12.06
CA GLY A 781 -43.63 46.04 12.55
C GLY A 781 -44.92 46.05 11.72
N ASN A 782 -45.06 46.94 10.73
CA ASN A 782 -46.21 46.97 9.82
C ASN A 782 -46.12 45.92 8.69
N HIS A 783 -44.91 45.43 8.43
CA HIS A 783 -44.63 44.43 7.41
C HIS A 783 -43.95 43.21 8.02
N LYS A 784 -44.20 42.02 7.46
CA LYS A 784 -43.46 40.81 7.82
C LYS A 784 -41.98 41.00 7.44
N GLY A 785 -41.06 40.75 8.36
CA GLY A 785 -39.62 40.87 8.11
C GLY A 785 -38.78 40.48 9.32
N LEU A 786 -37.51 40.13 9.09
CA LEU A 786 -36.53 39.75 10.11
C LEU A 786 -35.16 40.35 9.75
N ASN A 787 -34.13 40.04 10.54
CA ASN A 787 -32.75 40.40 10.20
C ASN A 787 -32.17 39.41 9.19
N PHE A 788 -32.21 39.79 7.91
CA PHE A 788 -31.66 38.99 6.82
C PHE A 788 -30.49 39.66 6.11
N LYS A 789 -29.84 40.62 6.77
CA LYS A 789 -28.78 41.45 6.19
C LYS A 789 -27.47 40.66 6.04
N ILE A 790 -26.66 41.01 5.03
CA ILE A 790 -25.31 40.48 4.80
C ILE A 790 -24.25 41.43 5.37
N ASN A 791 -23.09 40.91 5.79
CA ASN A 791 -21.99 41.71 6.35
C ASN A 791 -20.98 42.20 5.29
N SER A 792 -20.13 43.17 5.66
CA SER A 792 -19.15 43.83 4.76
C SER A 792 -18.12 42.88 4.15
N THR A 793 -17.63 41.91 4.93
CA THR A 793 -16.57 40.99 4.47
C THR A 793 -17.11 40.00 3.44
N SER A 794 -18.33 39.51 3.63
CA SER A 794 -19.02 38.62 2.70
C SER A 794 -19.27 39.33 1.38
N VAL A 795 -19.74 40.58 1.42
CA VAL A 795 -19.93 41.43 0.23
C VAL A 795 -18.60 41.65 -0.50
N ALA A 796 -17.53 42.01 0.21
CA ALA A 796 -16.20 42.22 -0.39
C ALA A 796 -15.68 40.99 -1.13
N LEU A 797 -15.89 39.80 -0.54
CA LEU A 797 -15.57 38.53 -1.19
C LEU A 797 -16.47 38.29 -2.42
N GLY A 798 -17.75 38.61 -2.34
CA GLY A 798 -18.70 38.49 -3.45
C GLY A 798 -18.30 39.31 -4.68
N VAL A 799 -17.90 40.57 -4.49
CA VAL A 799 -17.44 41.45 -5.58
C VAL A 799 -16.27 40.84 -6.35
N THR A 800 -15.29 40.29 -5.62
CA THR A 800 -14.09 39.69 -6.23
C THR A 800 -14.38 38.34 -6.88
N GLN A 801 -15.24 37.52 -6.28
CA GLN A 801 -15.65 36.24 -6.84
C GLN A 801 -16.54 36.40 -8.09
N LEU A 802 -17.41 37.42 -8.13
CA LEU A 802 -18.20 37.76 -9.31
C LEU A 802 -17.32 38.13 -10.51
N ALA A 803 -16.24 38.89 -10.28
CA ALA A 803 -15.31 39.28 -11.34
C ALA A 803 -14.63 38.08 -12.03
N LYS A 804 -14.55 36.92 -11.35
CA LYS A 804 -13.95 35.69 -11.87
C LYS A 804 -14.98 34.72 -12.47
N LEU A 805 -16.26 35.05 -12.47
CA LEU A 805 -17.34 34.09 -12.74
C LEU A 805 -17.26 33.47 -14.14
N GLU A 806 -17.15 34.27 -15.21
CA GLU A 806 -17.11 33.72 -16.58
C GLU A 806 -15.87 32.84 -16.80
N ASP A 807 -14.71 33.24 -16.28
CA ASP A 807 -13.49 32.45 -16.39
C ASP A 807 -13.62 31.10 -15.69
N LYS A 808 -14.19 31.08 -14.47
CA LYS A 808 -14.51 29.84 -13.76
C LYS A 808 -15.44 28.94 -14.57
N ILE A 809 -16.47 29.52 -15.19
CA ILE A 809 -17.42 28.78 -16.02
C ILE A 809 -16.72 28.18 -17.24
N ASN A 810 -15.85 28.93 -17.91
CA ASN A 810 -15.12 28.45 -19.07
C ASN A 810 -14.19 27.28 -18.72
N LEU A 811 -13.39 27.42 -17.65
CA LEU A 811 -12.52 26.35 -17.16
C LEU A 811 -13.30 25.11 -16.74
N ARG A 812 -14.43 25.27 -16.05
CA ARG A 812 -15.33 24.15 -15.71
C ARG A 812 -15.84 23.42 -16.94
N ARG A 813 -16.15 24.15 -18.02
CA ARG A 813 -16.60 23.55 -19.29
C ARG A 813 -15.50 22.76 -19.97
N GLU A 814 -14.25 23.21 -19.89
CA GLU A 814 -13.08 22.46 -20.38
C GLU A 814 -12.90 21.15 -19.60
N VAL A 815 -12.90 21.23 -18.26
CA VAL A 815 -12.82 20.04 -17.38
C VAL A 815 -13.96 19.06 -17.67
N ALA A 816 -15.19 19.56 -17.77
CA ALA A 816 -16.36 18.75 -18.10
C ALA A 816 -16.21 18.05 -19.45
N GLU A 817 -15.73 18.76 -20.47
CA GLU A 817 -15.55 18.20 -21.81
C GLU A 817 -14.48 17.10 -21.84
N GLU A 818 -13.38 17.26 -21.10
CA GLU A 818 -12.34 16.24 -20.97
C GLU A 818 -12.87 14.97 -20.29
N ILE A 819 -13.60 15.13 -19.18
CA ILE A 819 -14.22 13.99 -18.47
C ILE A 819 -15.25 13.31 -19.39
N ARG A 820 -16.14 14.07 -20.02
CA ARG A 820 -17.17 13.54 -20.93
C ARG A 820 -16.54 12.76 -22.07
N SER A 821 -15.58 13.35 -22.77
CA SER A 821 -14.84 12.71 -23.86
C SER A 821 -14.15 11.42 -23.40
N GLY A 822 -13.61 11.42 -22.18
CA GLY A 822 -13.03 10.25 -21.54
C GLY A 822 -14.03 9.11 -21.32
N LEU A 823 -15.30 9.42 -21.10
CA LEU A 823 -16.36 8.46 -20.73
C LEU A 823 -17.34 8.13 -21.88
N THR A 824 -17.25 8.80 -23.03
CA THR A 824 -18.19 8.63 -24.18
C THR A 824 -18.43 7.19 -24.62
N LYS A 825 -17.47 6.27 -24.43
CA LYS A 825 -17.60 4.85 -24.82
C LYS A 825 -18.43 4.02 -23.83
N LEU A 826 -18.76 4.53 -22.65
CA LEU A 826 -19.55 3.81 -21.67
C LEU A 826 -21.03 3.85 -22.04
N THR A 827 -21.65 2.68 -22.10
CA THR A 827 -23.09 2.55 -22.40
C THR A 827 -23.96 2.65 -21.16
N TRP A 828 -23.40 2.36 -19.98
CA TRP A 828 -24.11 2.27 -18.71
C TRP A 828 -24.09 3.56 -17.89
N PHE A 829 -23.15 4.47 -18.13
CA PHE A 829 -23.00 5.72 -17.37
C PHE A 829 -23.06 6.91 -18.32
N LYS A 830 -24.16 7.65 -18.29
CA LYS A 830 -24.42 8.75 -19.26
C LYS A 830 -24.67 10.07 -18.56
N GLU A 831 -24.14 11.14 -19.14
CA GLU A 831 -24.47 12.49 -18.68
C GLU A 831 -25.97 12.75 -18.84
N ILE A 832 -26.54 13.55 -17.93
CA ILE A 832 -27.94 13.97 -18.04
C ILE A 832 -28.16 14.85 -19.29
N GLU A 833 -29.31 14.69 -19.95
CA GLU A 833 -29.65 15.48 -21.13
C GLU A 833 -29.96 16.93 -20.76
N TYR A 834 -29.53 17.85 -21.62
CA TYR A 834 -29.88 19.27 -21.51
C TYR A 834 -30.14 19.87 -22.89
N PRO A 835 -30.93 20.97 -22.98
CA PRO A 835 -31.38 21.46 -24.28
C PRO A 835 -30.26 22.08 -25.13
N LYS A 836 -30.28 21.86 -26.45
CA LYS A 836 -29.16 22.24 -27.35
C LYS A 836 -28.86 23.75 -27.42
N HIS A 837 -29.86 24.61 -27.23
CA HIS A 837 -29.72 26.07 -27.32
C HIS A 837 -29.38 26.74 -25.98
N SER A 838 -28.75 25.99 -25.06
CA SER A 838 -28.46 26.43 -23.70
C SER A 838 -26.97 26.38 -23.37
N ARG A 839 -26.55 27.06 -22.28
CA ARG A 839 -25.17 27.05 -21.79
C ARG A 839 -25.16 26.77 -20.28
N GLN A 840 -24.76 25.55 -19.93
CA GLN A 840 -24.50 25.07 -18.58
C GLN A 840 -23.24 25.69 -17.97
N ASN A 841 -23.27 25.92 -16.66
CA ASN A 841 -22.11 26.43 -15.90
C ASN A 841 -21.25 25.32 -15.27
N TYR A 842 -21.72 24.07 -15.30
CA TYR A 842 -21.15 22.91 -14.63
C TYR A 842 -20.76 23.18 -13.16
N TYR A 843 -21.73 23.63 -12.36
CA TYR A 843 -21.60 23.64 -10.90
C TYR A 843 -21.19 22.25 -10.42
N SER A 844 -21.73 21.20 -11.03
CA SER A 844 -21.14 19.86 -11.03
C SER A 844 -21.36 19.19 -12.39
N LEU A 845 -20.63 18.11 -12.67
CA LEU A 845 -20.86 17.30 -13.86
C LEU A 845 -21.76 16.12 -13.48
N VAL A 846 -22.93 16.01 -14.10
CA VAL A 846 -24.00 15.11 -13.65
C VAL A 846 -24.20 13.95 -14.60
N PHE A 847 -24.08 12.74 -14.06
CA PHE A 847 -24.23 11.49 -14.78
C PHE A 847 -25.29 10.60 -14.12
N ARG A 848 -25.74 9.60 -14.87
CA ARG A 848 -26.69 8.59 -14.42
C ARG A 848 -26.26 7.19 -14.83
N ILE A 849 -26.55 6.23 -13.96
CA ILE A 849 -26.52 4.81 -14.32
C ILE A 849 -27.81 4.50 -15.10
N VAL A 850 -27.65 4.09 -16.36
CA VAL A 850 -28.77 3.76 -17.28
C VAL A 850 -28.88 2.26 -17.60
N ASP A 851 -27.93 1.45 -17.14
CA ASP A 851 -27.94 -0.02 -17.22
C ASP A 851 -28.19 -0.58 -15.81
N SER A 852 -29.28 -1.34 -15.65
CA SER A 852 -29.71 -1.91 -14.37
C SER A 852 -28.77 -2.98 -13.82
N ASP A 853 -27.84 -3.50 -14.62
CA ASP A 853 -26.84 -4.46 -14.15
C ASP A 853 -25.79 -3.80 -13.23
N TYR A 854 -25.72 -2.47 -13.17
CA TYR A 854 -24.80 -1.74 -12.30
C TYR A 854 -25.51 -1.27 -11.03
N ASP A 855 -24.95 -1.66 -9.89
CA ASP A 855 -25.46 -1.31 -8.57
C ASP A 855 -24.99 0.11 -8.16
N ALA A 856 -25.94 1.02 -8.01
CA ALA A 856 -25.70 2.43 -7.68
C ALA A 856 -25.04 2.60 -6.29
N ASP A 857 -25.48 1.85 -5.28
CA ASP A 857 -24.93 1.96 -3.93
C ASP A 857 -23.48 1.47 -3.89
N LYS A 858 -23.19 0.35 -4.57
CA LYS A 858 -21.82 -0.14 -4.72
C LYS A 858 -20.95 0.83 -5.50
N PHE A 859 -21.47 1.45 -6.56
CA PHE A 859 -20.72 2.42 -7.34
C PHE A 859 -20.38 3.67 -6.53
N GLY A 860 -21.35 4.21 -5.78
CA GLY A 860 -21.14 5.35 -4.90
C GLY A 860 -20.11 5.07 -3.81
N LYS A 861 -20.19 3.90 -3.17
CA LYS A 861 -19.18 3.45 -2.20
C LYS A 861 -17.81 3.31 -2.85
N TYR A 862 -17.73 2.68 -4.01
CA TYR A 862 -16.48 2.47 -4.74
C TYR A 862 -15.78 3.79 -5.10
N LEU A 863 -16.52 4.78 -5.62
CA LEU A 863 -15.96 6.11 -5.91
C LEU A 863 -15.47 6.79 -4.62
N SER A 864 -16.24 6.70 -3.54
CA SER A 864 -15.88 7.26 -2.24
C SER A 864 -14.59 6.64 -1.69
N ASP A 865 -14.44 5.31 -1.76
CA ASP A 865 -13.23 4.59 -1.32
C ASP A 865 -12.01 4.97 -2.18
N LYS A 866 -12.23 5.39 -3.43
CA LYS A 866 -11.21 5.95 -4.32
C LYS A 866 -10.97 7.45 -4.10
N GLY A 867 -11.60 8.07 -3.10
CA GLY A 867 -11.47 9.50 -2.78
C GLY A 867 -12.13 10.43 -3.80
N ILE A 868 -13.11 9.96 -4.58
CA ILE A 868 -13.92 10.72 -5.53
C ILE A 868 -15.34 10.81 -4.99
N ILE A 869 -15.77 12.01 -4.61
CA ILE A 869 -17.01 12.19 -3.86
C ILE A 869 -18.14 12.67 -4.78
N SER A 870 -19.22 11.88 -4.84
CA SER A 870 -20.50 12.22 -5.46
C SER A 870 -21.45 12.83 -4.43
N ASP A 871 -22.02 14.01 -4.74
CA ASP A 871 -22.94 14.74 -3.85
C ASP A 871 -24.25 13.97 -3.58
N PRO A 872 -24.97 13.40 -4.59
CA PRO A 872 -26.15 12.57 -4.35
C PRO A 872 -25.91 11.43 -3.34
N TYR A 873 -24.75 10.77 -3.45
CA TYR A 873 -24.36 9.68 -2.55
C TYR A 873 -23.98 10.21 -1.16
N ARG A 874 -23.11 11.22 -1.08
CA ARG A 874 -22.64 11.83 0.19
C ARG A 874 -23.81 12.29 1.07
N TYR A 875 -24.82 12.90 0.46
CA TYR A 875 -25.92 13.53 1.19
C TYR A 875 -27.19 12.68 1.21
N ASN A 876 -27.14 11.45 0.67
CA ASN A 876 -28.27 10.54 0.56
C ASN A 876 -29.53 11.23 0.01
N TYR A 877 -29.38 11.79 -1.20
CA TYR A 877 -30.42 12.57 -1.85
C TYR A 877 -31.69 11.72 -2.05
N THR A 878 -32.84 12.27 -1.64
CA THR A 878 -34.15 11.63 -1.73
C THR A 878 -35.20 12.64 -2.20
N PRO A 879 -36.28 12.22 -2.88
CA PRO A 879 -37.36 13.12 -3.24
C PRO A 879 -37.90 13.92 -2.05
N LEU A 880 -38.18 15.21 -2.24
CA LEU A 880 -38.50 16.11 -1.14
C LEU A 880 -39.70 15.67 -0.31
N TYR A 881 -40.72 15.06 -0.91
CA TYR A 881 -41.90 14.55 -0.18
C TYR A 881 -41.60 13.43 0.83
N ASN A 882 -40.37 12.90 0.87
CA ASN A 882 -39.92 11.94 1.88
C ASN A 882 -39.45 12.61 3.17
N TYR A 883 -39.16 13.92 3.16
CA TYR A 883 -38.85 14.64 4.40
C TYR A 883 -40.14 14.86 5.21
N PRO A 884 -40.12 14.67 6.55
CA PRO A 884 -41.33 14.78 7.38
C PRO A 884 -42.10 16.09 7.25
N ILE A 885 -41.40 17.21 6.98
CA ILE A 885 -42.00 18.54 6.82
C ILE A 885 -42.94 18.65 5.60
N PHE A 886 -42.81 17.75 4.62
CA PHE A 886 -43.66 17.70 3.42
C PHE A 886 -44.63 16.51 3.41
N SER A 887 -44.91 15.93 4.57
CA SER A 887 -45.82 14.77 4.71
C SER A 887 -47.23 14.99 4.15
N ASN A 888 -47.70 16.24 4.12
CA ASN A 888 -49.02 16.63 3.61
C ASN A 888 -49.02 17.02 2.11
N SER A 889 -47.89 16.84 1.41
CA SER A 889 -47.76 17.11 -0.03
C SER A 889 -48.05 15.86 -0.87
N ASN A 890 -48.37 16.06 -2.16
CA ASN A 890 -48.57 14.95 -3.10
C ASN A 890 -47.26 14.20 -3.38
N LYS A 891 -47.35 12.93 -3.76
CA LYS A 891 -46.19 12.05 -4.00
C LYS A 891 -46.14 11.47 -5.42
N ASP A 892 -46.99 11.96 -6.32
CA ASP A 892 -47.12 11.44 -7.69
C ASP A 892 -45.97 11.93 -8.59
N CYS A 893 -44.73 11.50 -8.31
CA CYS A 893 -43.54 11.92 -9.06
C CYS A 893 -42.58 10.74 -9.34
N PRO A 894 -43.02 9.71 -10.07
CA PRO A 894 -42.23 8.50 -10.32
C PRO A 894 -40.93 8.77 -11.10
N ASN A 895 -40.90 9.74 -12.01
CA ASN A 895 -39.69 10.04 -12.78
C ASN A 895 -38.60 10.64 -11.90
N ALA A 896 -38.97 11.52 -10.97
CA ALA A 896 -38.04 12.13 -10.03
C ALA A 896 -37.46 11.09 -9.08
N GLU A 897 -38.29 10.17 -8.57
CA GLU A 897 -37.83 9.08 -7.71
C GLU A 897 -36.83 8.18 -8.42
N LYS A 898 -37.12 7.80 -9.67
CA LYS A 898 -36.19 7.01 -10.49
C LYS A 898 -34.89 7.77 -10.73
N MET A 899 -34.98 9.03 -11.15
CA MET A 899 -33.82 9.85 -11.46
C MET A 899 -32.86 9.97 -10.27
N MET A 900 -33.38 10.19 -9.06
CA MET A 900 -32.58 10.36 -7.83
C MET A 900 -31.78 9.11 -7.45
N LYS A 901 -32.30 7.90 -7.69
CA LYS A 901 -31.60 6.63 -7.43
C LYS A 901 -30.45 6.37 -8.41
N GLU A 902 -30.55 6.93 -9.61
CA GLU A 902 -29.58 6.69 -10.69
C GLU A 902 -28.51 7.79 -10.79
N LEU A 903 -28.66 8.90 -10.06
CA LEU A 903 -27.86 10.12 -10.20
C LEU A 903 -26.52 10.09 -9.47
N PHE A 904 -25.46 10.52 -10.17
CA PHE A 904 -24.13 10.73 -9.61
C PHE A 904 -23.55 12.04 -10.12
N THR A 905 -22.82 12.74 -9.26
CA THR A 905 -22.01 13.88 -9.68
C THR A 905 -20.53 13.48 -9.73
N LEU A 906 -19.83 13.87 -10.78
CA LEU A 906 -18.38 13.82 -10.83
C LEU A 906 -17.81 15.19 -10.43
N PRO A 907 -16.73 15.24 -9.63
CA PRO A 907 -16.05 16.50 -9.34
C PRO A 907 -15.71 17.23 -10.63
N CYS A 908 -16.09 18.50 -10.72
CA CYS A 908 -15.89 19.34 -11.89
C CYS A 908 -15.76 20.79 -11.42
N HIS A 909 -14.53 21.27 -11.33
CA HIS A 909 -14.25 22.65 -10.92
C HIS A 909 -12.95 23.15 -11.54
N GLU A 910 -12.79 24.47 -11.58
CA GLU A 910 -11.68 25.17 -12.24
C GLU A 910 -10.28 24.91 -11.60
N GLY A 911 -10.23 24.28 -10.42
CA GLY A 911 -8.99 23.86 -9.75
C GLY A 911 -8.57 22.40 -9.94
N MET A 912 -9.16 21.68 -10.91
CA MET A 912 -8.74 20.32 -11.25
C MET A 912 -7.61 20.36 -12.28
N ASP A 913 -6.57 19.56 -12.04
CA ASP A 913 -5.48 19.36 -13.01
C ASP A 913 -5.71 18.09 -13.87
N SER A 914 -4.82 17.84 -14.83
CA SER A 914 -4.93 16.69 -15.73
C SER A 914 -4.89 15.34 -15.01
N ASP A 915 -4.23 15.25 -13.86
CA ASP A 915 -4.10 14.00 -13.11
C ASP A 915 -5.37 13.74 -12.29
N ASP A 916 -5.97 14.79 -11.72
CA ASP A 916 -7.31 14.74 -11.11
C ASP A 916 -8.35 14.23 -12.13
N ILE A 917 -8.35 14.80 -13.35
CA ILE A 917 -9.29 14.44 -14.42
C ILE A 917 -9.10 12.99 -14.86
N LYS A 918 -7.85 12.57 -15.14
CA LYS A 918 -7.53 11.18 -15.48
C LYS A 918 -7.96 10.21 -14.39
N ARG A 919 -7.75 10.55 -13.12
CA ARG A 919 -8.15 9.72 -11.97
C ARG A 919 -9.66 9.51 -11.94
N VAL A 920 -10.45 10.56 -12.17
CA VAL A 920 -11.91 10.44 -12.26
C VAL A 920 -12.31 9.52 -13.41
N ILE A 921 -11.76 9.73 -14.61
CA ILE A 921 -12.07 8.91 -15.80
C ILE A 921 -11.71 7.43 -15.57
N LEU A 922 -10.52 7.15 -15.05
CA LEU A 922 -10.04 5.80 -14.81
C LEU A 922 -10.88 5.08 -13.75
N ALA A 923 -11.17 5.75 -12.63
CA ALA A 923 -11.99 5.16 -11.57
C ALA A 923 -13.35 4.69 -12.12
N VAL A 924 -14.04 5.53 -12.89
CA VAL A 924 -15.33 5.18 -13.50
C VAL A 924 -15.18 4.01 -14.49
N LYS A 925 -14.15 4.01 -15.34
CA LYS A 925 -13.90 2.93 -16.31
C LYS A 925 -13.58 1.58 -15.69
N GLU A 926 -12.91 1.57 -14.54
CA GLU A 926 -12.47 0.35 -13.85
C GLU A 926 -13.60 -0.32 -13.04
N PHE A 927 -14.72 0.38 -12.82
CA PHE A 927 -15.87 -0.20 -12.13
C PHE A 927 -16.52 -1.31 -12.97
N LYS A 928 -16.77 -2.46 -12.34
CA LYS A 928 -17.34 -3.66 -12.98
C LYS A 928 -18.72 -3.97 -12.40
N LYS A 929 -19.54 -4.63 -13.21
CA LYS A 929 -20.87 -5.17 -12.85
C LYS A 929 -20.80 -6.07 -11.62
#